data_AF-A0A2L0VNK6-F1
#
_entry.id   AF-A0A2L0VNK6-F1
#
_cell.length_a   1.000
_cell.length_b   1.000
_cell.length_c   1.000
_cell.angle_alpha   90.00
_cell.angle_beta   90.00
_cell.angle_gamma   90.00
#
_symmetry.space_group_name_H-M   'P 1'
#
loop_
_entity.id
_entity.type
_entity.pdbx_description
1 polymer ?
#
loop_
_entity_poly.entity_id
_entity_poly.type
_entity_poly.pdbx_seq_one_letter_code
_entity_poly.pdbx_strand_id
1 'polypeptide(L)'
;MIGHDQEAAVEHTLLAGEHGRHRRLHIIVDTASRHTAEERERPGMGIEQHLLALARIGPDIGCARVAETHMRHLHPHRLHLDALRDIWASSDALVPTDLATLKAFLACEASDALQPFQVAWDRDHGHLAPLERAVLEHIESHHGRLGEDDDDVVRLVSDRKVARAPGSCLAGHVQRHLLDPGAPAMPLDDSLALLSVRDSLAECEAAAAIVQRWLADDTSLVASDIGIIVPNGAEYGHYLAETFAHAGLVASSLPGTAERRNIGAEALLHFLQCRRRPAPAMALASLYCSPVLCWPEDVGTALAAAAMAGDFQPRAARDFTGRPAALFALVRSASPLTNGELKEQVRSFQGLLSENELRAEDVAEAKRQASRLVAALGNANDAAEAELDKAIQVAAAYQAAPSTRGPYFLGGIAVMVDHETPRRPFRKLIILGFNDGAYPSSPAGNPFFLDSEIASIADMTGIQLPSREQQLAAALELFTRQVGAASEQVVLLLSERDRSGSLLSVSSSLPLISRLVEGIKDPEDLVVPMGHGEGTIWDRLVAWKSRPVIEPALMPEVPSHYAFDFDLLGLRQKEDGSARAQSPSRLEKLLVSPLAWVLSELGAEHVSWQPEALDVMIRGSLAHEVFERLFVPGKLHPSSEEIEAKVPGLLLDRIRTLAPFLQASAWAVERNMLEAEITNSAKHWSLVLKSLDAEIVGNEFWLSGELFGHPVHGKADCLLRLPDGQPVVVDYKKSSSGARRQRLQKGWDLQVDLYRRMGVRLDERSSEDVVRIAEALDGWSKLPAVAYHTLNDGNVLLNGIDELDSAEVELVAGDIAEHALALISARFDALKAGRLDTNTTADEKFFQRSAALGTYALDDSPLIAAFMRDDINPSVALVDNEDD
;
A
#
# COMPACT_ATOMS: atom_id res chain seq x y z
N MET A 1 -17.77 -3.67 -41.85
CA MET A 1 -16.50 -3.83 -42.62
C MET A 1 -15.71 -2.57 -42.35
N ILE A 2 -14.39 -2.67 -42.12
CA ILE A 2 -13.50 -1.72 -41.39
C ILE A 2 -13.60 -2.00 -39.87
N GLY A 3 -12.55 -2.29 -39.11
CA GLY A 3 -11.13 -2.51 -39.36
C GLY A 3 -10.50 -2.83 -37.99
N HIS A 4 -10.01 -4.06 -37.83
CA HIS A 4 -9.15 -4.43 -36.69
C HIS A 4 -7.81 -3.72 -36.87
N ASP A 5 -7.30 -3.12 -35.79
CA ASP A 5 -5.88 -2.88 -35.43
C ASP A 5 -5.73 -1.52 -34.74
N GLN A 6 -5.66 -1.55 -33.40
CA GLN A 6 -4.92 -0.63 -32.52
C GLN A 6 -5.15 -1.07 -31.05
N GLU A 7 -4.22 -1.87 -30.51
CA GLU A 7 -4.10 -2.16 -29.08
C GLU A 7 -3.54 -0.93 -28.35
N ALA A 8 -4.09 -0.62 -27.17
CA ALA A 8 -3.64 0.50 -26.32
C ALA A 8 -2.74 0.00 -25.17
N ALA A 9 -1.73 0.79 -24.81
CA ALA A 9 -0.70 0.48 -23.81
C ALA A 9 -1.24 0.37 -22.37
N VAL A 10 -0.61 -0.50 -21.56
CA VAL A 10 -0.97 -0.86 -20.18
C VAL A 10 -0.03 -0.14 -19.19
N GLU A 11 -0.57 0.51 -18.14
CA GLU A 11 0.21 1.08 -17.03
C GLU A 11 -0.29 0.62 -15.64
N HIS A 12 0.63 0.50 -14.67
CA HIS A 12 0.44 -0.10 -13.34
C HIS A 12 -0.18 0.85 -12.27
N THR A 13 -0.85 0.24 -11.28
CA THR A 13 -1.83 0.78 -10.32
C THR A 13 -1.34 1.71 -9.19
N LEU A 14 -0.12 2.27 -9.22
CA LEU A 14 0.55 2.79 -8.01
C LEU A 14 0.59 4.32 -7.80
N LEU A 15 -0.24 5.13 -8.49
CA LEU A 15 -0.21 6.61 -8.40
C LEU A 15 -1.53 7.29 -7.98
N ALA A 16 -2.38 6.62 -7.20
CA ALA A 16 -3.69 7.17 -6.81
C ALA A 16 -3.66 8.33 -5.76
N GLY A 17 -2.49 8.78 -5.30
CA GLY A 17 -2.36 9.73 -4.17
C GLY A 17 -2.09 11.20 -4.49
N GLU A 18 -1.52 11.56 -5.64
CA GLU A 18 -0.99 12.93 -5.88
C GLU A 18 -1.76 13.76 -6.94
N HIS A 19 -2.79 13.22 -7.59
CA HIS A 19 -3.49 13.90 -8.68
C HIS A 19 -4.88 14.45 -8.35
N GLY A 20 -5.20 14.63 -7.07
CA GLY A 20 -6.44 15.25 -6.59
C GLY A 20 -6.70 16.71 -7.01
N ARG A 21 -5.85 17.31 -7.86
CA ARG A 21 -6.02 18.68 -8.38
C ARG A 21 -6.36 18.79 -9.87
N HIS A 22 -6.36 17.71 -10.64
CA HIS A 22 -6.63 17.77 -12.08
C HIS A 22 -7.68 16.74 -12.50
N ARG A 23 -8.96 17.13 -12.38
CA ARG A 23 -10.17 16.42 -12.81
C ARG A 23 -10.04 15.83 -14.24
N ARG A 24 -9.52 14.61 -14.38
CA ARG A 24 -9.58 13.80 -15.61
C ARG A 24 -10.22 12.45 -15.30
N LEU A 25 -11.14 12.00 -16.16
CA LEU A 25 -11.70 10.65 -16.14
C LEU A 25 -10.62 9.64 -16.56
N HIS A 26 -10.47 8.56 -15.80
CA HIS A 26 -9.63 7.41 -16.17
C HIS A 26 -10.53 6.21 -16.52
N ILE A 27 -10.27 5.57 -17.65
CA ILE A 27 -10.94 4.34 -18.10
C ILE A 27 -10.01 3.17 -17.78
N ILE A 28 -10.46 2.24 -16.94
CA ILE A 28 -9.80 0.96 -16.68
C ILE A 28 -10.51 -0.09 -17.55
N VAL A 29 -9.78 -0.76 -18.45
CA VAL A 29 -10.30 -1.89 -19.23
C VAL A 29 -9.57 -3.15 -18.79
N ASP A 30 -10.32 -4.13 -18.29
CA ASP A 30 -9.79 -5.45 -17.92
C ASP A 30 -9.74 -6.37 -19.16
N THR A 31 -8.60 -7.06 -19.33
CA THR A 31 -8.40 -8.08 -20.35
C THR A 31 -9.12 -9.37 -19.95
N ALA A 32 -10.18 -9.70 -20.69
CA ALA A 32 -10.93 -10.94 -20.52
C ALA A 32 -10.05 -12.19 -20.61
N SER A 33 -10.05 -13.02 -19.56
CA SER A 33 -9.59 -14.40 -19.65
C SER A 33 -10.62 -15.23 -20.44
N ARG A 34 -10.19 -15.72 -21.61
CA ARG A 34 -10.91 -16.72 -22.39
C ARG A 34 -10.96 -18.03 -21.60
N HIS A 35 -12.13 -18.40 -21.09
CA HIS A 35 -12.75 -19.72 -21.26
C HIS A 35 -14.20 -19.72 -20.73
N THR A 36 -15.12 -19.81 -21.70
CA THR A 36 -16.45 -20.46 -21.67
C THR A 36 -17.32 -20.31 -20.42
N ALA A 37 -18.39 -19.53 -20.62
CA ALA A 37 -19.63 -19.56 -19.88
C ALA A 37 -20.15 -21.00 -19.68
N GLU A 38 -20.33 -21.37 -18.41
CA GLU A 38 -21.45 -22.22 -17.99
C GLU A 38 -22.32 -21.35 -17.08
N GLU A 39 -23.57 -21.18 -17.49
CA GLU A 39 -24.65 -20.60 -16.70
C GLU A 39 -24.71 -21.31 -15.34
N ARG A 40 -24.19 -20.67 -14.31
CA ARG A 40 -24.56 -21.01 -12.94
C ARG A 40 -25.84 -20.25 -12.63
N GLU A 41 -26.96 -20.96 -12.72
CA GLU A 41 -28.22 -20.60 -12.07
C GLU A 41 -27.90 -20.08 -10.67
N ARG A 42 -28.16 -18.78 -10.46
CA ARG A 42 -27.99 -18.12 -9.17
C ARG A 42 -29.09 -18.63 -8.22
N PRO A 43 -28.80 -18.93 -6.94
CA PRO A 43 -29.81 -19.37 -5.99
C PRO A 43 -30.61 -18.17 -5.45
N GLY A 44 -31.29 -17.43 -6.32
CA GLY A 44 -32.10 -16.27 -5.94
C GLY A 44 -33.36 -16.63 -5.14
N MET A 45 -33.88 -17.85 -5.32
CA MET A 45 -35.11 -18.29 -4.64
C MET A 45 -34.93 -18.76 -3.18
N GLY A 46 -33.69 -18.88 -2.68
CA GLY A 46 -33.43 -19.38 -1.32
C GLY A 46 -33.53 -18.33 -0.22
N ILE A 47 -33.23 -17.06 -0.53
CA ILE A 47 -33.12 -15.97 0.45
C ILE A 47 -34.51 -15.38 0.76
N GLU A 48 -35.36 -15.21 -0.25
CA GLU A 48 -36.74 -14.75 -0.09
C GLU A 48 -37.54 -15.73 0.79
N GLN A 49 -37.39 -17.04 0.57
CA GLN A 49 -38.01 -18.06 1.41
C GLN A 49 -37.42 -18.12 2.83
N HIS A 50 -36.12 -17.85 3.01
CA HIS A 50 -35.51 -17.80 4.35
C HIS A 50 -35.99 -16.59 5.16
N LEU A 51 -36.08 -15.41 4.55
CA LEU A 51 -36.58 -14.19 5.20
C LEU A 51 -38.10 -14.29 5.50
N LEU A 52 -38.87 -14.88 4.59
CA LEU A 52 -40.30 -15.16 4.79
C LEU A 52 -40.55 -16.30 5.79
N ALA A 53 -39.64 -17.28 5.91
CA ALA A 53 -39.72 -18.34 6.90
C ALA A 53 -39.43 -17.81 8.31
N LEU A 54 -38.44 -16.93 8.46
CA LEU A 54 -38.13 -16.29 9.75
C LEU A 54 -39.27 -15.41 10.26
N ALA A 55 -40.00 -14.73 9.36
CA ALA A 55 -41.20 -13.95 9.73
C ALA A 55 -42.43 -14.81 10.15
N ARG A 56 -42.39 -16.15 9.98
CA ARG A 56 -43.52 -17.06 10.22
C ARG A 56 -43.33 -18.03 11.39
N ILE A 57 -42.21 -18.02 12.10
CA ILE A 57 -41.97 -18.96 13.20
C ILE A 57 -42.54 -18.39 14.50
N GLY A 58 -43.75 -18.85 14.85
CA GLY A 58 -44.22 -18.89 16.25
C GLY A 58 -43.59 -20.06 17.02
N PRO A 59 -43.73 -20.15 18.35
CA PRO A 59 -42.87 -20.97 19.24
C PRO A 59 -42.97 -22.50 19.08
N ASP A 60 -43.76 -23.03 18.15
CA ASP A 60 -43.96 -24.46 18.00
C ASP A 60 -43.98 -24.85 16.52
N ILE A 61 -42.99 -25.63 16.08
CA ILE A 61 -43.11 -26.92 15.36
C ILE A 61 -41.71 -27.43 14.97
N GLY A 62 -41.49 -28.72 15.17
CA GLY A 62 -40.18 -29.38 15.27
C GLY A 62 -39.39 -29.61 13.99
N CYS A 63 -38.07 -29.56 14.14
CA CYS A 63 -37.08 -29.94 13.13
C CYS A 63 -36.91 -31.47 13.01
N ALA A 64 -36.70 -31.91 11.77
CA ALA A 64 -36.39 -33.28 11.40
C ALA A 64 -35.03 -33.73 11.99
N ARG A 65 -34.99 -34.99 12.45
CA ARG A 65 -33.82 -35.68 13.05
C ARG A 65 -32.60 -35.61 12.13
N VAL A 66 -31.60 -34.82 12.53
CA VAL A 66 -30.20 -34.99 12.15
C VAL A 66 -29.47 -35.61 13.36
N ALA A 67 -28.61 -36.58 13.08
CA ALA A 67 -28.05 -37.53 14.04
C ALA A 67 -27.35 -36.86 15.24
N GLU A 68 -27.72 -37.33 16.44
CA GLU A 68 -27.10 -37.02 17.73
C GLU A 68 -25.58 -37.20 17.67
N THR A 69 -24.85 -36.10 17.66
CA THR A 69 -23.43 -36.08 18.02
C THR A 69 -23.31 -35.56 19.46
N HIS A 70 -23.25 -36.50 20.40
CA HIS A 70 -22.70 -36.37 21.77
C HIS A 70 -23.03 -35.09 22.56
N MET A 71 -24.30 -34.97 22.94
CA MET A 71 -24.85 -34.02 23.94
C MET A 71 -24.47 -34.39 25.40
N ARG A 72 -23.17 -34.54 25.70
CA ARG A 72 -22.65 -34.70 27.08
C ARG A 72 -21.78 -33.53 27.55
N HIS A 73 -21.47 -32.58 26.68
CA HIS A 73 -20.50 -31.50 26.95
C HIS A 73 -21.11 -30.19 27.47
N LEU A 74 -22.45 -30.04 27.56
CA LEU A 74 -23.10 -28.82 28.08
C LEU A 74 -23.30 -28.80 29.61
N HIS A 75 -23.18 -29.95 30.30
CA HIS A 75 -23.20 -30.01 31.78
C HIS A 75 -22.03 -29.24 32.43
N PRO A 76 -20.78 -29.38 31.93
CA PRO A 76 -19.63 -28.57 32.38
C PRO A 76 -19.81 -27.06 32.18
N HIS A 77 -20.45 -26.63 31.08
CA HIS A 77 -20.68 -25.21 30.81
C HIS A 77 -21.68 -24.59 31.77
N ARG A 78 -22.75 -25.31 32.13
CA ARG A 78 -23.67 -24.90 33.20
C ARG A 78 -22.96 -24.76 34.53
N LEU A 79 -22.14 -25.75 34.92
CA LEU A 79 -21.35 -25.67 36.16
C LEU A 79 -20.35 -24.50 36.14
N HIS A 80 -19.74 -24.21 35.01
CA HIS A 80 -18.80 -23.10 34.87
C HIS A 80 -19.50 -21.74 34.92
N LEU A 81 -20.65 -21.59 34.26
CA LEU A 81 -21.45 -20.36 34.31
C LEU A 81 -22.10 -20.16 35.68
N ASP A 82 -22.62 -21.23 36.30
CA ASP A 82 -23.12 -21.20 37.67
C ASP A 82 -21.97 -20.85 38.64
N ALA A 83 -20.77 -21.43 38.47
CA ALA A 83 -19.61 -21.08 39.29
C ALA A 83 -19.14 -19.64 39.09
N LEU A 84 -19.14 -19.12 37.85
CA LEU A 84 -18.82 -17.72 37.57
C LEU A 84 -19.86 -16.78 38.20
N ARG A 85 -21.15 -17.12 38.09
CA ARG A 85 -22.25 -16.40 38.75
C ARG A 85 -22.09 -16.43 40.26
N ASP A 86 -21.79 -17.59 40.84
CA ASP A 86 -21.64 -17.77 42.28
C ASP A 86 -20.38 -17.07 42.82
N ILE A 87 -19.29 -17.04 42.05
CA ILE A 87 -18.08 -16.23 42.34
C ILE A 87 -18.43 -14.75 42.34
N TRP A 88 -19.17 -14.27 41.33
CA TRP A 88 -19.62 -12.88 41.28
C TRP A 88 -20.60 -12.53 42.40
N ALA A 89 -21.50 -13.43 42.76
CA ALA A 89 -22.45 -13.24 43.84
C ALA A 89 -21.77 -13.24 45.23
N SER A 90 -20.67 -13.99 45.38
CA SER A 90 -19.93 -14.11 46.64
C SER A 90 -18.79 -13.12 46.82
N SER A 91 -18.46 -12.32 45.80
CA SER A 91 -17.32 -11.41 45.83
C SER A 91 -17.63 -10.04 45.22
N ASP A 92 -18.08 -9.11 46.06
CA ASP A 92 -18.34 -7.71 45.67
C ASP A 92 -17.10 -7.00 45.09
N ALA A 93 -15.89 -7.46 45.44
CA ALA A 93 -14.63 -6.88 44.95
C ALA A 93 -14.27 -7.29 43.50
N LEU A 94 -14.96 -8.27 42.91
CA LEU A 94 -14.69 -8.76 41.55
C LEU A 94 -15.58 -8.12 40.48
N VAL A 95 -16.54 -7.26 40.88
CA VAL A 95 -17.44 -6.59 39.95
C VAL A 95 -16.69 -5.43 39.27
N PRO A 96 -16.60 -5.38 37.92
CA PRO A 96 -16.05 -4.23 37.21
C PRO A 96 -16.71 -2.92 37.67
N THR A 97 -15.95 -1.83 37.72
CA THR A 97 -16.40 -0.55 38.28
C THR A 97 -17.74 -0.06 37.69
N ASP A 98 -17.94 -0.28 36.38
CA ASP A 98 -19.17 0.12 35.69
C ASP A 98 -20.39 -0.68 36.19
N LEU A 99 -20.25 -1.99 36.37
CA LEU A 99 -21.30 -2.86 36.89
C LEU A 99 -21.54 -2.65 38.40
N ALA A 100 -20.49 -2.32 39.17
CA ALA A 100 -20.62 -1.97 40.58
C ALA A 100 -21.43 -0.67 40.74
N THR A 101 -21.23 0.29 39.84
CA THR A 101 -22.01 1.53 39.79
C THR A 101 -23.48 1.26 39.51
N LEU A 102 -23.79 0.40 38.53
CA LEU A 102 -25.17 0.00 38.22
C LEU A 102 -25.82 -0.80 39.37
N LYS A 103 -25.08 -1.68 40.04
CA LYS A 103 -25.55 -2.41 41.21
C LYS A 103 -25.90 -1.45 42.36
N ALA A 104 -25.05 -0.46 42.62
CA ALA A 104 -25.31 0.57 43.63
C ALA A 104 -26.55 1.39 43.26
N PHE A 105 -26.70 1.76 41.98
CA PHE A 105 -27.88 2.47 41.48
C PHE A 105 -29.18 1.68 41.68
N LEU A 106 -29.19 0.39 41.34
CA LEU A 106 -30.36 -0.49 41.52
C LEU A 106 -30.69 -0.74 43.01
N ALA A 107 -29.78 -0.45 43.93
CA ALA A 107 -29.99 -0.54 45.37
C ALA A 107 -30.42 0.79 46.02
N CYS A 108 -30.42 1.90 45.29
CA CYS A 108 -30.98 3.17 45.77
C CYS A 108 -32.50 3.04 45.96
N GLU A 109 -33.07 3.88 46.80
CA GLU A 109 -34.51 4.03 47.03
C GLU A 109 -35.00 5.37 46.43
N ALA A 110 -36.31 5.53 46.25
CA ALA A 110 -36.88 6.78 45.71
C ALA A 110 -36.50 8.05 46.51
N SER A 111 -36.22 7.90 47.81
CA SER A 111 -35.77 9.00 48.69
C SER A 111 -34.33 9.47 48.43
N ASP A 112 -33.51 8.66 47.75
CA ASP A 112 -32.11 8.99 47.46
C ASP A 112 -31.99 9.93 46.24
N ALA A 113 -33.05 10.08 45.47
CA ALA A 113 -33.07 10.96 44.31
C ALA A 113 -33.10 12.44 44.70
N LEU A 114 -32.21 13.23 44.09
CA LEU A 114 -32.15 14.68 44.29
C LEU A 114 -33.38 15.42 43.75
N GLN A 115 -34.04 14.85 42.73
CA GLN A 115 -35.26 15.37 42.14
C GLN A 115 -36.09 14.23 41.52
N PRO A 116 -37.43 14.31 41.53
CA PRO A 116 -38.26 13.37 40.80
C PRO A 116 -38.11 13.61 39.28
N PHE A 117 -38.00 12.54 38.49
CA PHE A 117 -38.10 12.61 37.04
C PHE A 117 -38.82 11.36 36.50
N GLN A 118 -39.86 11.57 35.72
CA GLN A 118 -40.63 10.46 35.13
C GLN A 118 -39.96 9.97 33.85
N VAL A 119 -40.09 8.68 33.55
CA VAL A 119 -39.48 8.06 32.36
C VAL A 119 -40.55 7.73 31.33
N ALA A 120 -40.31 8.15 30.09
CA ALA A 120 -41.01 7.67 28.91
C ALA A 120 -40.14 6.65 28.18
N TRP A 121 -40.61 5.41 28.05
CA TRP A 121 -39.91 4.38 27.29
C TRP A 121 -40.89 3.41 26.64
N ASP A 122 -40.41 2.72 25.61
CA ASP A 122 -41.17 1.77 24.80
C ASP A 122 -41.16 0.39 25.45
N ARG A 123 -42.25 -0.01 26.11
CA ARG A 123 -42.35 -1.31 26.79
C ARG A 123 -42.37 -2.49 25.83
N ASP A 124 -42.85 -2.25 24.62
CA ASP A 124 -42.85 -3.24 23.53
C ASP A 124 -41.50 -3.30 22.82
N HIS A 125 -40.49 -2.57 23.31
CA HIS A 125 -39.14 -2.65 22.76
C HIS A 125 -38.54 -4.03 23.06
N GLY A 126 -38.53 -4.89 22.04
CA GLY A 126 -38.05 -6.26 22.12
C GLY A 126 -36.54 -6.39 22.35
N HIS A 127 -35.77 -5.31 22.15
CA HIS A 127 -34.31 -5.35 22.09
C HIS A 127 -33.59 -4.80 23.33
N LEU A 128 -34.32 -4.37 24.36
CA LEU A 128 -33.69 -3.97 25.63
C LEU A 128 -33.07 -5.18 26.31
N ALA A 129 -31.81 -5.07 26.71
CA ALA A 129 -31.18 -6.09 27.54
C ALA A 129 -31.92 -6.20 28.89
N PRO A 130 -31.91 -7.38 29.56
CA PRO A 130 -32.54 -7.55 30.86
C PRO A 130 -32.09 -6.49 31.89
N LEU A 131 -30.81 -6.09 31.83
CA LEU A 131 -30.26 -5.04 32.70
C LEU A 131 -30.83 -3.65 32.36
N GLU A 132 -30.93 -3.28 31.08
CA GLU A 132 -31.49 -2.00 30.66
C GLU A 132 -32.98 -1.90 31.02
N ARG A 133 -33.73 -2.98 30.79
CA ARG A 133 -35.12 -3.08 31.21
C ARG A 133 -35.26 -2.97 32.73
N ALA A 134 -34.43 -3.67 33.50
CA ALA A 134 -34.45 -3.58 34.96
C ALA A 134 -34.15 -2.15 35.45
N VAL A 135 -33.20 -1.45 34.82
CA VAL A 135 -32.90 -0.04 35.13
C VAL A 135 -34.11 0.85 34.84
N LEU A 136 -34.74 0.71 33.67
CA LEU A 136 -35.91 1.51 33.28
C LEU A 136 -37.12 1.23 34.19
N GLU A 137 -37.40 -0.04 34.49
CA GLU A 137 -38.46 -0.47 35.41
C GLU A 137 -38.21 0.02 36.84
N HIS A 138 -36.96 0.00 37.31
CA HIS A 138 -36.57 0.51 38.62
C HIS A 138 -36.83 2.02 38.73
N ILE A 139 -36.42 2.80 37.72
CA ILE A 139 -36.67 4.25 37.66
C ILE A 139 -38.18 4.53 37.60
N GLU A 140 -38.92 3.78 36.79
CA GLU A 140 -40.38 3.92 36.69
C GLU A 140 -41.07 3.61 38.04
N SER A 141 -40.61 2.60 38.77
CA SER A 141 -41.15 2.23 40.08
C SER A 141 -40.94 3.33 41.13
N HIS A 142 -39.80 4.03 41.08
CA HIS A 142 -39.44 5.07 42.04
C HIS A 142 -40.06 6.43 41.74
N HIS A 143 -40.09 6.82 40.47
CA HIS A 143 -40.46 8.18 40.07
C HIS A 143 -41.80 8.28 39.36
N GLY A 144 -42.44 7.13 39.14
CA GLY A 144 -43.74 7.05 38.49
C GLY A 144 -43.66 7.06 36.97
N ARG A 145 -44.76 6.61 36.38
CA ARG A 145 -44.94 6.44 34.93
C ARG A 145 -45.72 7.62 34.35
N LEU A 146 -45.38 8.01 33.12
CA LEU A 146 -46.23 8.87 32.30
C LEU A 146 -47.38 8.05 31.67
N GLY A 147 -48.55 8.67 31.56
CA GLY A 147 -49.70 8.03 30.88
C GLY A 147 -49.38 7.76 29.40
N GLU A 148 -50.04 6.77 28.78
CA GLU A 148 -49.84 6.49 27.35
C GLU A 148 -50.32 7.64 26.45
N ASP A 149 -51.28 8.42 26.94
CA ASP A 149 -51.80 9.64 26.31
C ASP A 149 -50.99 10.90 26.67
N ASP A 150 -49.92 10.78 27.44
CA ASP A 150 -49.07 11.93 27.79
C ASP A 150 -48.34 12.46 26.55
N ASP A 151 -48.31 13.79 26.39
CA ASP A 151 -47.71 14.44 25.21
C ASP A 151 -46.25 14.02 24.97
N ASP A 152 -45.46 13.80 26.03
CA ASP A 152 -44.07 13.36 25.90
C ASP A 152 -43.95 11.89 25.52
N VAL A 153 -44.82 11.02 26.04
CA VAL A 153 -44.87 9.60 25.64
C VAL A 153 -45.30 9.46 24.19
N VAL A 154 -46.35 10.19 23.80
CA VAL A 154 -46.82 10.24 22.41
C VAL A 154 -45.68 10.72 21.52
N ARG A 155 -45.07 11.87 21.82
CA ARG A 155 -44.01 12.49 21.00
C ARG A 155 -42.74 11.63 20.89
N LEU A 156 -42.30 11.01 21.98
CA LEU A 156 -41.00 10.30 22.05
C LEU A 156 -41.09 8.82 21.70
N VAL A 157 -42.26 8.20 21.84
CA VAL A 157 -42.47 6.75 21.63
C VAL A 157 -43.45 6.51 20.48
N SER A 158 -44.73 6.84 20.67
CA SER A 158 -45.81 6.46 19.74
C SER A 158 -45.65 7.11 18.37
N ASP A 159 -45.46 8.43 18.33
CA ASP A 159 -45.29 9.23 17.11
C ASP A 159 -44.08 8.80 16.29
N ARG A 160 -43.04 8.26 16.92
CA ARG A 160 -41.84 7.81 16.21
C ARG A 160 -42.04 6.49 15.46
N LYS A 161 -43.10 5.74 15.77
CA LYS A 161 -43.48 4.50 15.09
C LYS A 161 -44.50 4.70 13.97
N VAL A 162 -45.09 5.89 13.85
CA VAL A 162 -46.15 6.16 12.87
C VAL A 162 -45.59 6.32 11.47
N ALA A 163 -46.14 5.57 10.51
CA ALA A 163 -45.93 5.78 9.08
C ALA A 163 -46.48 7.16 8.66
N ARG A 164 -45.57 8.07 8.29
CA ARG A 164 -45.90 9.49 8.03
C ARG A 164 -46.50 9.74 6.66
N ALA A 165 -46.15 8.95 5.65
CA ALA A 165 -46.70 9.11 4.32
C ALA A 165 -48.15 8.59 4.24
N PRO A 166 -49.03 9.22 3.42
CA PRO A 166 -50.40 8.74 3.20
C PRO A 166 -50.42 7.28 2.73
N GLY A 167 -51.29 6.43 3.28
CA GLY A 167 -51.39 5.02 2.85
C GLY A 167 -51.85 4.83 1.41
N SER A 168 -52.27 5.90 0.73
CA SER A 168 -52.67 5.91 -0.67
C SER A 168 -51.51 6.10 -1.65
N CYS A 169 -50.29 6.39 -1.18
CA CYS A 169 -49.09 6.47 -2.01
C CYS A 169 -48.15 5.30 -1.73
N LEU A 170 -47.27 5.00 -2.68
CA LEU A 170 -46.36 3.86 -2.59
C LEU A 170 -45.44 3.93 -1.35
N ALA A 171 -44.86 5.10 -1.05
CA ALA A 171 -44.03 5.27 0.15
C ALA A 171 -44.82 4.95 1.43
N GLY A 172 -46.06 5.44 1.55
CA GLY A 172 -46.90 5.15 2.71
C GLY A 172 -47.34 3.70 2.79
N HIS A 173 -47.52 3.04 1.65
CA HIS A 173 -47.79 1.60 1.59
C HIS A 173 -46.58 0.79 2.08
N VAL A 174 -45.38 1.09 1.58
CA VAL A 174 -44.12 0.47 2.02
C VAL A 174 -43.88 0.67 3.52
N GLN A 175 -44.06 1.89 4.04
CA GLN A 175 -43.89 2.18 5.47
C GLN A 175 -44.77 1.32 6.39
N ARG A 176 -45.94 0.87 5.92
CA ARG A 176 -46.88 0.07 6.73
C ARG A 176 -46.72 -1.43 6.54
N HIS A 177 -46.20 -1.85 5.38
CA HIS A 177 -46.26 -3.24 4.93
C HIS A 177 -44.91 -3.87 4.57
N LEU A 178 -43.78 -3.17 4.77
CA LEU A 178 -42.43 -3.65 4.41
C LEU A 178 -42.14 -5.07 4.92
N LEU A 179 -42.55 -5.38 6.15
CA LEU A 179 -42.35 -6.68 6.80
C LEU A 179 -43.61 -7.58 6.79
N ASP A 180 -44.72 -7.13 6.19
CA ASP A 180 -45.98 -7.89 6.14
C ASP A 180 -46.00 -8.81 4.90
N PRO A 181 -45.90 -10.15 5.05
CA PRO A 181 -45.86 -11.08 3.93
C PRO A 181 -47.16 -11.16 3.14
N GLY A 182 -48.29 -10.71 3.71
CA GLY A 182 -49.62 -10.81 3.11
C GLY A 182 -50.11 -9.53 2.44
N ALA A 183 -49.32 -8.47 2.43
CA ALA A 183 -49.72 -7.18 1.91
C ALA A 183 -49.93 -7.20 0.37
N PRO A 184 -50.97 -6.51 -0.14
CA PRO A 184 -51.19 -6.41 -1.58
C PRO A 184 -50.13 -5.53 -2.26
N ALA A 185 -49.92 -5.74 -3.56
CA ALA A 185 -49.12 -4.82 -4.37
C ALA A 185 -49.90 -3.53 -4.68
N MET A 186 -49.19 -2.42 -4.95
CA MET A 186 -49.74 -1.12 -5.33
C MET A 186 -49.03 -0.58 -6.59
N PRO A 187 -49.71 0.21 -7.45
CA PRO A 187 -49.07 0.87 -8.58
C PRO A 187 -47.89 1.77 -8.19
N LEU A 188 -46.92 1.91 -9.10
CA LEU A 188 -45.82 2.86 -8.98
C LEU A 188 -46.33 4.31 -8.98
N ASP A 189 -45.75 5.14 -8.11
CA ASP A 189 -45.90 6.59 -8.11
C ASP A 189 -44.54 7.27 -7.80
N ASP A 190 -44.51 8.59 -7.77
CA ASP A 190 -43.28 9.36 -7.53
C ASP A 190 -42.92 9.50 -6.03
N SER A 191 -43.70 8.92 -5.10
CA SER A 191 -43.43 9.02 -3.66
C SER A 191 -42.27 8.13 -3.20
N LEU A 192 -41.92 7.09 -3.96
CA LEU A 192 -40.77 6.23 -3.71
C LEU A 192 -39.96 6.05 -5.00
N ALA A 193 -38.66 6.33 -4.96
CA ALA A 193 -37.76 6.14 -6.09
C ALA A 193 -36.56 5.27 -5.69
N LEU A 194 -36.20 4.29 -6.53
CA LEU A 194 -34.99 3.49 -6.39
C LEU A 194 -34.09 3.73 -7.60
N LEU A 195 -32.89 4.24 -7.33
CA LEU A 195 -32.01 4.83 -8.34
C LEU A 195 -30.60 4.25 -8.24
N SER A 196 -29.96 3.98 -9.38
CA SER A 196 -28.56 3.58 -9.42
C SER A 196 -27.67 4.60 -10.12
N VAL A 197 -26.47 4.76 -9.59
CA VAL A 197 -25.40 5.63 -10.09
C VAL A 197 -24.07 4.87 -10.06
N ARG A 198 -23.04 5.45 -10.69
CA ARG A 198 -21.76 4.75 -10.89
C ARG A 198 -21.10 4.29 -9.58
N ASP A 199 -20.98 5.17 -8.59
CA ASP A 199 -20.22 4.97 -7.34
C ASP A 199 -20.70 5.89 -6.21
N SER A 200 -20.10 5.75 -5.02
CA SER A 200 -20.52 6.46 -3.80
C SER A 200 -20.30 7.98 -3.85
N LEU A 201 -19.39 8.47 -4.71
CA LEU A 201 -19.26 9.89 -4.99
C LEU A 201 -20.43 10.37 -5.84
N ALA A 202 -20.75 9.64 -6.91
CA ALA A 202 -21.90 9.94 -7.76
C ALA A 202 -23.23 9.90 -6.99
N GLU A 203 -23.35 9.07 -5.94
CA GLU A 203 -24.50 9.09 -5.04
C GLU A 203 -24.64 10.42 -4.30
N CYS A 204 -23.54 10.95 -3.77
CA CYS A 204 -23.54 12.25 -3.08
C CYS A 204 -23.83 13.40 -4.06
N GLU A 205 -23.28 13.34 -5.28
CA GLU A 205 -23.57 14.29 -6.36
C GLU A 205 -25.05 14.26 -6.76
N ALA A 206 -25.63 13.07 -6.92
CA ALA A 206 -27.05 12.89 -7.19
C ALA A 206 -27.90 13.44 -6.04
N ALA A 207 -27.55 13.13 -4.79
CA ALA A 207 -28.27 13.64 -3.61
C ALA A 207 -28.29 15.18 -3.58
N ALA A 208 -27.15 15.82 -3.82
CA ALA A 208 -27.08 17.28 -3.89
C ALA A 208 -27.94 17.85 -5.01
N ALA A 209 -27.90 17.24 -6.21
CA ALA A 209 -28.71 17.67 -7.34
C ALA A 209 -30.21 17.51 -7.09
N ILE A 210 -30.62 16.41 -6.45
CA ILE A 210 -32.01 16.13 -6.05
C ILE A 210 -32.49 17.17 -5.03
N VAL A 211 -31.69 17.45 -4.00
CA VAL A 211 -32.03 18.46 -2.99
C VAL A 211 -32.15 19.85 -3.62
N GLN A 212 -31.23 20.24 -4.50
CA GLN A 212 -31.32 21.51 -5.22
C GLN A 212 -32.61 21.60 -6.03
N ARG A 213 -33.00 20.51 -6.70
CA ARG A 213 -34.25 20.45 -7.47
C ARG A 213 -35.48 20.59 -6.57
N TRP A 214 -35.54 19.85 -5.45
CA TRP A 214 -36.64 19.96 -4.50
C TRP A 214 -36.82 21.37 -3.94
N LEU A 215 -35.72 22.01 -3.53
CA LEU A 215 -35.76 23.38 -2.99
C LEU A 215 -36.10 24.43 -4.06
N ALA A 216 -35.79 24.16 -5.33
CA ALA A 216 -36.15 25.04 -6.43
C ALA A 216 -37.63 24.90 -6.83
N ASP A 217 -38.17 23.68 -6.80
CA ASP A 217 -39.54 23.39 -7.25
C ASP A 217 -40.60 23.66 -6.16
N ASP A 218 -40.28 23.48 -4.87
CA ASP A 218 -41.20 23.71 -3.75
C ASP A 218 -40.70 24.82 -2.82
N THR A 219 -41.27 26.02 -2.97
CA THR A 219 -40.94 27.18 -2.12
C THR A 219 -41.36 27.03 -0.65
N SER A 220 -42.22 26.06 -0.33
CA SER A 220 -42.63 25.77 1.05
C SER A 220 -41.67 24.80 1.77
N LEU A 221 -40.81 24.11 1.02
CA LEU A 221 -39.85 23.16 1.57
C LEU A 221 -38.63 23.91 2.11
N VAL A 222 -38.32 23.70 3.38
CA VAL A 222 -37.08 24.20 3.98
C VAL A 222 -36.04 23.08 4.11
N ALA A 223 -34.76 23.44 4.12
CA ALA A 223 -33.67 22.47 4.23
C ALA A 223 -33.79 21.53 5.45
N SER A 224 -34.34 22.02 6.57
CA SER A 224 -34.59 21.20 7.77
C SER A 224 -35.66 20.12 7.59
N ASP A 225 -36.53 20.23 6.58
CA ASP A 225 -37.54 19.22 6.26
C ASP A 225 -36.96 18.05 5.45
N ILE A 226 -35.67 18.11 5.10
CA ILE A 226 -34.97 17.11 4.32
C ILE A 226 -34.05 16.30 5.24
N GLY A 227 -34.20 14.98 5.20
CA GLY A 227 -33.32 14.02 5.85
C GLY A 227 -32.46 13.28 4.84
N ILE A 228 -31.21 12.98 5.21
CA ILE A 228 -30.32 12.10 4.45
C ILE A 228 -29.77 11.04 5.40
N ILE A 229 -29.83 9.78 4.99
CA ILE A 229 -29.19 8.66 5.70
C ILE A 229 -28.02 8.19 4.84
N VAL A 230 -26.86 8.06 5.47
CA VAL A 230 -25.64 7.55 4.82
C VAL A 230 -25.14 6.29 5.52
N PRO A 231 -24.44 5.38 4.82
CA PRO A 231 -23.78 4.25 5.46
C PRO A 231 -22.74 4.71 6.49
N ASN A 232 -22.46 3.87 7.49
CA ASN A 232 -21.40 4.12 8.47
C ASN A 232 -19.99 3.90 7.88
N GLY A 233 -19.63 4.72 6.89
CA GLY A 233 -18.33 4.75 6.24
C GLY A 233 -17.72 6.15 6.28
N ALA A 234 -16.40 6.23 6.43
CA ALA A 234 -15.67 7.50 6.56
C ALA A 234 -15.81 8.42 5.34
N GLU A 235 -16.09 7.84 4.17
CA GLU A 235 -16.09 8.51 2.87
C GLU A 235 -17.37 9.28 2.55
N TYR A 236 -18.55 8.77 2.92
CA TYR A 236 -19.82 9.45 2.65
C TYR A 236 -19.90 10.81 3.36
N GLY A 237 -19.37 10.91 4.58
CA GLY A 237 -19.22 12.18 5.27
C GLY A 237 -18.42 13.19 4.43
N HIS A 238 -17.23 12.78 3.97
CA HIS A 238 -16.37 13.64 3.16
C HIS A 238 -17.02 14.08 1.84
N TYR A 239 -17.51 13.12 1.05
CA TYR A 239 -18.10 13.39 -0.27
C TYR A 239 -19.33 14.27 -0.18
N LEU A 240 -20.20 14.00 0.81
CA LEU A 240 -21.40 14.80 1.01
C LEU A 240 -21.05 16.23 1.45
N ALA A 241 -20.05 16.40 2.32
CA ALA A 241 -19.55 17.74 2.69
C ALA A 241 -19.05 18.53 1.48
N GLU A 242 -18.17 17.95 0.66
CA GLU A 242 -17.62 18.64 -0.50
C GLU A 242 -18.70 18.95 -1.54
N THR A 243 -19.54 17.98 -1.84
CA THR A 243 -20.62 18.14 -2.82
C THR A 243 -21.63 19.19 -2.35
N PHE A 244 -22.02 19.19 -1.07
CA PHE A 244 -22.98 20.16 -0.54
C PHE A 244 -22.38 21.56 -0.50
N ALA A 245 -21.10 21.70 -0.15
CA ALA A 245 -20.40 22.98 -0.23
C ALA A 245 -20.39 23.52 -1.67
N HIS A 246 -20.11 22.69 -2.66
CA HIS A 246 -20.18 23.06 -4.08
C HIS A 246 -21.59 23.40 -4.56
N ALA A 247 -22.60 22.71 -4.01
CA ALA A 247 -24.01 22.92 -4.32
C ALA A 247 -24.64 24.12 -3.56
N GLY A 248 -23.92 24.72 -2.61
CA GLY A 248 -24.45 25.78 -1.74
C GLY A 248 -25.47 25.29 -0.71
N LEU A 249 -25.41 24.02 -0.33
CA LEU A 249 -26.29 23.37 0.64
C LEU A 249 -25.60 23.27 2.01
N VAL A 250 -26.38 23.37 3.09
CA VAL A 250 -25.88 23.26 4.47
C VAL A 250 -26.35 21.96 5.10
N ALA A 251 -25.44 21.04 5.37
CA ALA A 251 -25.69 19.81 6.13
C ALA A 251 -25.57 20.04 7.64
N SER A 252 -26.44 19.41 8.42
CA SER A 252 -26.42 19.36 9.88
C SER A 252 -25.97 17.98 10.36
N SER A 253 -25.09 17.95 11.37
CA SER A 253 -24.61 16.71 11.99
C SER A 253 -23.93 15.74 11.04
N LEU A 254 -23.32 16.25 9.97
CA LEU A 254 -22.55 15.45 9.02
C LEU A 254 -21.51 14.58 9.78
N PRO A 255 -21.40 13.27 9.48
CA PRO A 255 -20.36 12.43 10.06
C PRO A 255 -18.98 13.01 9.75
N GLY A 256 -18.15 13.16 10.77
CA GLY A 256 -16.77 13.58 10.57
C GLY A 256 -16.02 12.57 9.70
N THR A 257 -15.09 13.05 8.89
CA THR A 257 -14.16 12.19 8.16
C THR A 257 -13.34 11.40 9.16
N ALA A 258 -13.27 10.07 9.03
CA ALA A 258 -12.32 9.30 9.83
C ALA A 258 -10.92 9.88 9.62
N GLU A 259 -10.20 10.03 10.72
CA GLU A 259 -9.06 10.93 10.84
C GLU A 259 -8.00 10.71 9.75
N ARG A 260 -7.42 11.84 9.35
CA ARG A 260 -6.07 11.99 8.78
C ARG A 260 -5.16 10.83 9.19
N ARG A 261 -4.38 10.30 8.24
CA ARG A 261 -3.29 9.32 8.47
C ARG A 261 -2.59 9.63 9.80
N ASN A 262 -2.57 8.66 10.73
CA ASN A 262 -2.02 8.87 12.06
C ASN A 262 -0.49 8.74 12.05
N ILE A 263 0.16 9.82 11.61
CA ILE A 263 1.61 9.89 11.46
C ILE A 263 2.33 9.63 12.81
N GLY A 264 1.72 10.04 13.93
CA GLY A 264 2.29 9.83 15.26
C GLY A 264 2.36 8.36 15.66
N ALA A 265 1.28 7.60 15.48
CA ALA A 265 1.24 6.17 15.72
C ALA A 265 2.19 5.41 14.78
N GLU A 266 2.21 5.80 13.50
CA GLU A 266 3.12 5.21 12.52
C GLU A 266 4.59 5.45 12.89
N ALA A 267 4.98 6.65 13.32
CA ALA A 267 6.36 6.92 13.72
C ALA A 267 6.81 6.00 14.87
N LEU A 268 5.94 5.73 15.84
CA LEU A 268 6.21 4.76 16.90
C LEU A 268 6.35 3.34 16.36
N LEU A 269 5.47 2.91 15.46
CA LEU A 269 5.54 1.59 14.83
C LEU A 269 6.87 1.40 14.09
N HIS A 270 7.27 2.36 13.26
CA HIS A 270 8.52 2.31 12.50
C HIS A 270 9.74 2.37 13.43
N PHE A 271 9.69 3.16 14.51
CA PHE A 271 10.71 3.16 15.55
C PHE A 271 10.91 1.77 16.18
N LEU A 272 9.82 1.09 16.54
CA LEU A 272 9.85 -0.26 17.11
C LEU A 272 10.38 -1.28 16.10
N GLN A 273 9.97 -1.20 14.82
CA GLN A 273 10.53 -2.03 13.76
C GLN A 273 12.05 -1.83 13.61
N CYS A 274 12.53 -0.59 13.75
CA CYS A 274 13.95 -0.26 13.74
C CYS A 274 14.72 -0.77 14.97
N ARG A 275 14.04 -1.31 16.00
CA ARG A 275 14.67 -2.03 17.12
C ARG A 275 15.05 -3.46 16.74
N ARG A 276 14.47 -4.06 15.70
CA ARG A 276 14.95 -5.33 15.14
C ARG A 276 16.32 -5.07 14.49
N ARG A 277 17.28 -5.95 14.74
CA ARG A 277 18.63 -5.85 14.15
C ARG A 277 18.93 -7.07 13.28
N PRO A 278 19.35 -6.87 12.02
CA PRO A 278 19.43 -5.60 11.29
C PRO A 278 18.05 -4.92 11.13
N ALA A 279 18.01 -3.59 11.12
CA ALA A 279 16.77 -2.84 10.97
C ALA A 279 16.39 -2.77 9.49
N PRO A 280 15.13 -3.04 9.11
CA PRO A 280 14.71 -2.99 7.71
C PRO A 280 14.92 -1.60 7.10
N ALA A 281 15.45 -1.54 5.88
CA ALA A 281 15.77 -0.28 5.21
C ALA A 281 14.53 0.62 5.04
N MET A 282 13.41 0.03 4.59
CA MET A 282 12.13 0.77 4.45
C MET A 282 11.61 1.29 5.79
N ALA A 283 11.77 0.55 6.88
CA ALA A 283 11.33 1.01 8.20
C ALA A 283 12.15 2.22 8.66
N LEU A 284 13.47 2.19 8.43
CA LEU A 284 14.35 3.31 8.69
C LEU A 284 14.00 4.52 7.82
N ALA A 285 13.81 4.32 6.52
CA ALA A 285 13.49 5.38 5.57
C ALA A 285 12.15 6.06 5.91
N SER A 286 11.10 5.27 6.16
CA SER A 286 9.79 5.77 6.60
C SER A 286 9.87 6.51 7.93
N LEU A 287 10.69 6.03 8.88
CA LEU A 287 10.92 6.74 10.13
C LEU A 287 11.64 8.07 9.89
N TYR A 288 12.71 8.09 9.09
CA TYR A 288 13.49 9.29 8.80
C TYR A 288 12.69 10.37 8.08
N CYS A 289 11.77 10.00 7.19
CA CYS A 289 10.83 10.91 6.54
C CYS A 289 9.67 11.37 7.44
N SER A 290 9.53 10.83 8.64
CA SER A 290 8.38 11.15 9.48
C SER A 290 8.45 12.60 9.98
N PRO A 291 7.41 13.42 9.74
CA PRO A 291 7.43 14.85 10.10
C PRO A 291 7.32 15.10 11.62
N VAL A 292 7.14 14.05 12.44
CA VAL A 292 7.17 14.17 13.91
C VAL A 292 8.58 14.05 14.50
N LEU A 293 9.61 13.78 13.68
CA LEU A 293 11.00 13.76 14.12
C LEU A 293 11.61 15.17 14.20
N CYS A 294 12.72 15.30 14.93
CA CYS A 294 13.29 16.60 15.31
C CYS A 294 14.20 17.26 14.25
N TRP A 295 14.34 16.67 13.06
CA TRP A 295 15.09 17.26 11.95
C TRP A 295 14.17 17.79 10.84
N PRO A 296 14.67 18.73 10.01
CA PRO A 296 13.97 19.22 8.82
C PRO A 296 13.59 18.13 7.80
N GLU A 297 12.59 18.41 6.97
CA GLU A 297 12.03 17.47 5.98
C GLU A 297 13.03 17.10 4.87
N ASP A 298 13.82 18.06 4.40
CA ASP A 298 14.90 17.86 3.42
C ASP A 298 15.99 16.93 3.98
N VAL A 299 16.37 17.12 5.25
CA VAL A 299 17.30 16.24 5.96
C VAL A 299 16.71 14.84 6.11
N GLY A 300 15.44 14.72 6.51
CA GLY A 300 14.74 13.44 6.63
C GLY A 300 14.68 12.68 5.31
N THR A 301 14.39 13.38 4.22
CA THR A 301 14.36 12.82 2.86
C THR A 301 15.73 12.34 2.42
N ALA A 302 16.79 13.12 2.66
CA ALA A 302 18.16 12.73 2.35
C ALA A 302 18.61 11.49 3.15
N LEU A 303 18.27 11.41 4.44
CA LEU A 303 18.54 10.23 5.27
C LEU A 303 17.79 8.99 4.78
N ALA A 304 16.52 9.15 4.38
CA ALA A 304 15.71 8.06 3.86
C ALA A 304 16.22 7.55 2.52
N ALA A 305 16.57 8.45 1.59
CA ALA A 305 17.19 8.10 0.32
C ALA A 305 18.53 7.36 0.54
N ALA A 306 19.36 7.83 1.48
CA ALA A 306 20.60 7.15 1.84
C ALA A 306 20.34 5.74 2.39
N ALA A 307 19.37 5.59 3.29
CA ALA A 307 19.01 4.28 3.84
C ALA A 307 18.49 3.32 2.77
N MET A 308 17.64 3.78 1.84
CA MET A 308 17.15 2.99 0.71
C MET A 308 18.26 2.65 -0.29
N ALA A 309 19.29 3.49 -0.41
CA ALA A 309 20.48 3.23 -1.20
C ALA A 309 21.53 2.34 -0.48
N GLY A 310 21.24 1.85 0.73
CA GLY A 310 22.13 1.00 1.51
C GLY A 310 23.20 1.74 2.33
N ASP A 311 23.21 3.08 2.33
CA ASP A 311 24.04 3.89 3.21
C ASP A 311 23.34 4.13 4.56
N PHE A 312 23.67 3.28 5.53
CA PHE A 312 23.12 3.35 6.88
C PHE A 312 23.91 4.27 7.83
N GLN A 313 24.98 4.93 7.37
CA GLN A 313 25.75 5.93 8.12
C GLN A 313 26.07 7.16 7.25
N PRO A 314 25.02 7.84 6.74
CA PRO A 314 25.20 8.94 5.80
C PRO A 314 26.02 10.06 6.42
N ARG A 315 26.84 10.72 5.58
CA ARG A 315 27.70 11.84 6.01
C ARG A 315 26.91 12.94 6.71
N ALA A 316 25.70 13.24 6.23
CA ALA A 316 24.80 14.23 6.83
C ALA A 316 24.53 13.97 8.32
N ALA A 317 24.51 12.70 8.75
CA ALA A 317 24.30 12.35 10.16
C ALA A 317 25.51 12.66 11.04
N ARG A 318 26.71 12.83 10.47
CA ARG A 318 27.93 13.17 11.22
C ARG A 318 27.94 14.62 11.71
N ASP A 319 27.20 15.49 11.01
CA ASP A 319 27.10 16.91 11.34
C ASP A 319 25.99 17.20 12.36
N PHE A 320 25.22 16.18 12.76
CA PHE A 320 24.19 16.34 13.78
C PHE A 320 24.78 16.68 15.15
N THR A 321 24.10 17.58 15.85
CA THR A 321 24.40 17.95 17.24
C THR A 321 23.13 17.94 18.08
N GLY A 322 23.25 17.82 19.41
CA GLY A 322 22.09 17.89 20.32
C GLY A 322 21.02 16.82 20.08
N ARG A 323 19.75 17.24 19.97
CA ARG A 323 18.58 16.35 19.84
C ARG A 323 18.63 15.47 18.58
N PRO A 324 18.86 16.00 17.35
CA PRO A 324 19.03 15.18 16.16
C PRO A 324 20.10 14.08 16.30
N ALA A 325 21.25 14.41 16.91
CA ALA A 325 22.33 13.44 17.13
C ALA A 325 21.90 12.33 18.09
N ALA A 326 21.24 12.69 19.20
CA ALA A 326 20.71 11.74 20.17
C ALA A 326 19.62 10.83 19.57
N LEU A 327 18.72 11.39 18.75
CA LEU A 327 17.68 10.62 18.08
C LEU A 327 18.28 9.67 17.04
N PHE A 328 19.21 10.13 16.20
CA PHE A 328 19.88 9.27 15.24
C PHE A 328 20.63 8.13 15.93
N ALA A 329 21.37 8.43 17.00
CA ALA A 329 22.06 7.43 17.82
C ALA A 329 21.08 6.43 18.45
N LEU A 330 19.94 6.90 18.98
CA LEU A 330 18.88 6.03 19.49
C LEU A 330 18.32 5.13 18.38
N VAL A 331 17.97 5.68 17.21
CA VAL A 331 17.47 4.92 16.05
C VAL A 331 18.49 3.87 15.57
N ARG A 332 19.79 4.08 15.80
CA ARG A 332 20.87 3.16 15.43
C ARG A 332 21.41 2.29 16.58
N SER A 333 20.89 2.41 17.81
CA SER A 333 21.35 1.64 18.99
C SER A 333 21.06 0.14 18.89
N ALA A 334 21.71 -0.68 19.73
CA ALA A 334 21.42 -2.12 19.79
C ALA A 334 19.94 -2.42 20.11
N SER A 335 19.47 -3.60 19.69
CA SER A 335 18.16 -4.12 20.08
C SER A 335 18.06 -4.19 21.62
N PRO A 336 16.91 -3.83 22.22
CA PRO A 336 16.73 -3.99 23.65
C PRO A 336 16.78 -5.49 24.00
N LEU A 337 17.55 -5.84 25.03
CA LEU A 337 17.63 -7.20 25.56
C LEU A 337 16.51 -7.47 26.57
N THR A 338 16.06 -6.41 27.26
CA THR A 338 15.04 -6.51 28.32
C THR A 338 13.86 -5.58 28.10
N ASN A 339 12.73 -5.88 28.74
CA ASN A 339 11.56 -4.99 28.72
C ASN A 339 11.84 -3.62 29.36
N GLY A 340 12.73 -3.57 30.37
CA GLY A 340 13.18 -2.32 30.97
C GLY A 340 13.88 -1.41 29.97
N GLU A 341 14.83 -1.97 29.21
CA GLU A 341 15.53 -1.26 28.14
C GLU A 341 14.58 -0.83 27.02
N LEU A 342 13.65 -1.70 26.60
CA LEU A 342 12.65 -1.36 25.59
C LEU A 342 11.81 -0.14 26.01
N LYS A 343 11.33 -0.12 27.26
CA LYS A 343 10.56 1.01 27.79
C LYS A 343 11.39 2.28 27.89
N GLU A 344 12.66 2.19 28.31
CA GLU A 344 13.56 3.33 28.36
C GLU A 344 13.80 3.92 26.96
N GLN A 345 14.02 3.06 25.97
CA GLN A 345 14.20 3.49 24.58
C GLN A 345 12.93 4.16 24.03
N VAL A 346 11.73 3.63 24.32
CA VAL A 346 10.45 4.26 23.94
C VAL A 346 10.27 5.62 24.62
N ARG A 347 10.60 5.75 25.92
CA ARG A 347 10.54 7.05 26.62
C ARG A 347 11.56 8.05 26.06
N SER A 348 12.76 7.57 25.72
CA SER A 348 13.78 8.40 25.08
C SER A 348 13.31 8.90 23.71
N PHE A 349 12.67 8.03 22.92
CA PHE A 349 12.07 8.40 21.65
C PHE A 349 11.01 9.50 21.82
N GLN A 350 10.09 9.37 22.79
CA GLN A 350 9.10 10.41 23.11
C GLN A 350 9.73 11.77 23.44
N GLY A 351 10.83 11.77 24.19
CA GLY A 351 11.55 12.98 24.59
C GLY A 351 12.34 13.66 23.46
N LEU A 352 12.57 12.95 22.35
CA LEU A 352 13.37 13.41 21.21
C LEU A 352 12.54 13.77 19.97
N LEU A 353 11.21 13.72 20.05
CA LEU A 353 10.30 14.13 18.98
C LEU A 353 10.35 15.65 18.72
N SER A 354 9.80 16.06 17.58
CA SER A 354 9.72 17.45 17.13
C SER A 354 9.02 18.36 18.14
N GLU A 355 9.44 19.62 18.18
CA GLU A 355 8.77 20.70 18.91
C GLU A 355 8.05 21.67 17.95
N ASN A 356 7.89 21.30 16.68
CA ASN A 356 7.21 22.12 15.69
C ASN A 356 5.71 22.23 16.01
N GLU A 357 5.24 23.46 16.25
CA GLU A 357 3.83 23.76 16.57
C GLU A 357 2.86 23.31 15.46
N LEU A 358 3.28 23.34 14.19
CA LEU A 358 2.47 22.88 13.06
C LEU A 358 2.19 21.37 13.08
N ARG A 359 2.96 20.61 13.86
CA ARG A 359 2.85 19.14 14.01
C ARG A 359 2.52 18.75 15.46
N ALA A 360 2.10 19.70 16.29
CA ALA A 360 1.89 19.47 17.72
C ALA A 360 0.88 18.35 18.01
N GLU A 361 -0.20 18.25 17.24
CA GLU A 361 -1.20 17.17 17.37
C GLU A 361 -0.61 15.79 17.04
N ASP A 362 0.12 15.67 15.92
CA ASP A 362 0.76 14.43 15.49
C ASP A 362 1.83 13.96 16.51
N VAL A 363 2.60 14.91 17.06
CA VAL A 363 3.60 14.65 18.11
C VAL A 363 2.94 14.25 19.42
N ALA A 364 1.85 14.94 19.83
CA ALA A 364 1.10 14.60 21.02
C ALA A 364 0.50 13.19 20.92
N GLU A 365 0.05 12.81 19.73
CA GLU A 365 -0.44 11.46 19.49
C GLU A 365 0.66 10.40 19.57
N ALA A 366 1.82 10.64 18.97
CA ALA A 366 2.98 9.74 19.11
C ALA A 366 3.34 9.52 20.60
N LYS A 367 3.35 10.60 21.39
CA LYS A 367 3.60 10.54 22.85
C LYS A 367 2.52 9.74 23.58
N ARG A 368 1.25 9.94 23.25
CA ARG A 368 0.11 9.21 23.84
C ARG A 368 0.18 7.72 23.55
N GLN A 369 0.43 7.33 22.30
CA GLN A 369 0.55 5.92 21.90
C GLN A 369 1.76 5.25 22.56
N ALA A 370 2.91 5.93 22.61
CA ALA A 370 4.08 5.41 23.29
C ALA A 370 3.85 5.21 24.79
N SER A 371 3.06 6.09 25.43
CA SER A 371 2.69 5.97 26.84
C SER A 371 1.74 4.80 27.08
N ARG A 372 0.76 4.59 26.18
CA ARG A 372 -0.13 3.42 26.18
C ARG A 372 0.64 2.12 26.02
N LEU A 373 1.60 2.08 25.10
CA LEU A 373 2.47 0.92 24.90
C LEU A 373 3.26 0.59 26.16
N VAL A 374 3.91 1.58 26.78
CA VAL A 374 4.68 1.39 28.02
C VAL A 374 3.78 0.86 29.14
N ALA A 375 2.55 1.36 29.25
CA ALA A 375 1.57 0.86 30.21
C ALA A 375 1.14 -0.59 29.91
N ALA A 376 0.88 -0.92 28.63
CA ALA A 376 0.47 -2.26 28.20
C ALA A 376 1.55 -3.33 28.42
N LEU A 377 2.83 -2.95 28.40
CA LEU A 377 3.93 -3.85 28.73
C LEU A 377 4.00 -4.19 30.24
N GLY A 378 3.45 -3.34 31.12
CA GLY A 378 3.32 -3.58 32.57
C GLY A 378 4.64 -3.65 33.35
N ASN A 379 4.67 -3.27 34.63
CA ASN A 379 5.94 -3.12 35.39
C ASN A 379 6.52 -4.42 35.98
N ALA A 380 5.77 -5.53 35.96
CA ALA A 380 6.14 -6.74 36.68
C ALA A 380 7.31 -7.53 36.05
N ASN A 381 7.78 -7.15 34.87
CA ASN A 381 8.63 -7.99 34.02
C ASN A 381 9.82 -7.25 33.37
N ASP A 382 10.33 -6.18 33.99
CA ASP A 382 11.38 -5.33 33.38
C ASP A 382 12.69 -6.07 33.09
N ALA A 383 13.05 -7.06 33.90
CA ALA A 383 14.26 -7.89 33.70
C ALA A 383 14.05 -9.04 32.70
N ALA A 384 12.81 -9.32 32.28
CA ALA A 384 12.53 -10.36 31.28
C ALA A 384 12.95 -9.90 29.88
N GLU A 385 13.08 -10.89 28.99
CA GLU A 385 13.40 -10.68 27.58
C GLU A 385 12.45 -9.66 26.95
N ALA A 386 12.99 -8.81 26.08
CA ALA A 386 12.21 -7.75 25.43
C ALA A 386 11.08 -8.34 24.56
N GLU A 387 9.84 -8.02 24.90
CA GLU A 387 8.64 -8.44 24.15
C GLU A 387 8.41 -7.57 22.90
N LEU A 388 9.42 -7.49 22.02
CA LEU A 388 9.41 -6.57 20.88
C LEU A 388 8.28 -6.87 19.88
N ASP A 389 7.98 -8.15 19.63
CA ASP A 389 6.91 -8.53 18.71
C ASP A 389 5.53 -8.12 19.22
N LYS A 390 5.29 -8.28 20.53
CA LYS A 390 4.08 -7.80 21.18
C LYS A 390 4.00 -6.28 21.13
N ALA A 391 5.12 -5.58 21.36
CA ALA A 391 5.14 -4.12 21.27
C ALA A 391 4.79 -3.62 19.85
N ILE A 392 5.32 -4.29 18.82
CA ILE A 392 4.99 -4.01 17.41
C ILE A 392 3.52 -4.31 17.14
N GLN A 393 2.98 -5.43 17.63
CA GLN A 393 1.56 -5.77 17.49
C GLN A 393 0.66 -4.72 18.15
N VAL A 394 0.99 -4.27 19.36
CA VAL A 394 0.23 -3.22 20.07
C VAL A 394 0.29 -1.90 19.31
N ALA A 395 1.45 -1.51 18.78
CA ALA A 395 1.58 -0.29 17.98
C ALA A 395 0.87 -0.38 16.62
N ALA A 396 0.84 -1.56 16.01
CA ALA A 396 0.16 -1.81 14.74
C ALA A 396 -1.36 -1.93 14.88
N ALA A 397 -1.85 -2.43 16.03
CA ALA A 397 -3.27 -2.59 16.33
C ALA A 397 -3.98 -1.26 16.71
N TYR A 398 -3.45 -0.12 16.27
CA TYR A 398 -4.08 1.16 16.48
C TYR A 398 -5.43 1.21 15.77
N GLN A 399 -6.48 1.55 16.52
CA GLN A 399 -7.80 1.85 15.99
C GLN A 399 -7.92 3.36 15.82
N ALA A 400 -8.30 3.81 14.63
CA ALA A 400 -8.63 5.20 14.38
C ALA A 400 -9.67 5.66 15.40
N ALA A 401 -9.56 6.91 15.88
CA ALA A 401 -10.59 7.44 16.75
C ALA A 401 -11.93 7.41 16.00
N PRO A 402 -13.03 7.05 16.69
CA PRO A 402 -14.35 7.07 16.06
C PRO A 402 -14.66 8.47 15.54
N SER A 403 -15.22 8.56 14.33
CA SER A 403 -15.62 9.82 13.73
C SER A 403 -16.52 10.62 14.66
N THR A 404 -16.13 11.85 14.96
CA THR A 404 -16.99 12.77 15.71
C THR A 404 -18.06 13.35 14.80
N ARG A 405 -19.24 13.64 15.35
CA ARG A 405 -20.30 14.33 14.62
C ARG A 405 -19.92 15.80 14.42
N GLY A 406 -20.14 16.29 13.21
CA GLY A 406 -20.05 17.71 12.91
C GLY A 406 -21.10 18.55 13.65
N PRO A 407 -21.00 19.89 13.55
CA PRO A 407 -21.93 20.81 14.21
C PRO A 407 -23.39 20.55 13.81
N TYR A 408 -24.30 20.80 14.76
CA TYR A 408 -25.74 20.74 14.56
C TYR A 408 -26.29 22.10 14.15
N PHE A 409 -26.99 22.17 13.00
CA PHE A 409 -27.63 23.38 12.49
C PHE A 409 -29.15 23.18 12.39
N LEU A 410 -29.92 24.02 13.09
CA LEU A 410 -31.39 23.92 13.15
C LEU A 410 -32.06 23.97 11.76
N GLY A 411 -31.55 24.83 10.86
CA GLY A 411 -32.05 25.00 9.49
C GLY A 411 -31.33 24.15 8.44
N GLY A 412 -30.37 23.32 8.84
CA GLY A 412 -29.60 22.48 7.91
C GLY A 412 -30.33 21.18 7.55
N ILE A 413 -29.92 20.58 6.44
CA ILE A 413 -30.35 19.25 6.01
C ILE A 413 -29.84 18.22 7.02
N ALA A 414 -30.72 17.42 7.60
CA ALA A 414 -30.32 16.50 8.67
C ALA A 414 -29.62 15.28 8.09
N VAL A 415 -28.36 15.05 8.47
CA VAL A 415 -27.59 13.86 8.05
C VAL A 415 -27.51 12.87 9.20
N MET A 416 -27.98 11.65 8.94
CA MET A 416 -28.00 10.51 9.86
C MET A 416 -27.12 9.40 9.29
N VAL A 417 -26.63 8.52 10.16
CA VAL A 417 -25.94 7.28 9.73
C VAL A 417 -26.93 6.12 9.78
N ASP A 418 -26.66 5.07 9.02
CA ASP A 418 -27.48 3.86 8.87
C ASP A 418 -27.95 3.18 10.18
N HIS A 419 -27.17 3.27 11.27
CA HIS A 419 -27.51 2.69 12.57
C HIS A 419 -28.27 3.65 13.49
N GLU A 420 -28.57 4.88 13.04
CA GLU A 420 -29.35 5.84 13.82
C GLU A 420 -30.84 5.79 13.54
N THR A 421 -31.63 5.92 14.61
CA THR A 421 -33.07 6.15 14.50
C THR A 421 -33.35 7.62 14.15
N PRO A 422 -34.28 7.92 13.23
CA PRO A 422 -34.71 9.28 12.96
C PRO A 422 -35.20 10.00 14.21
N ARG A 423 -34.64 11.18 14.49
CA ARG A 423 -34.98 11.96 15.69
C ARG A 423 -36.25 12.80 15.54
N ARG A 424 -36.66 13.06 14.30
CA ARG A 424 -37.83 13.86 13.90
C ARG A 424 -38.37 13.36 12.55
N PRO A 425 -39.62 13.69 12.18
CA PRO A 425 -40.12 13.46 10.84
C PRO A 425 -39.49 14.41 9.81
N PHE A 426 -39.51 13.99 8.54
CA PHE A 426 -39.03 14.74 7.38
C PHE A 426 -40.12 14.76 6.31
N ARG A 427 -40.17 15.81 5.48
CA ARG A 427 -41.03 15.79 4.28
C ARG A 427 -40.42 14.91 3.20
N LYS A 428 -39.11 15.05 3.00
CA LYS A 428 -38.33 14.35 1.97
C LYS A 428 -37.15 13.61 2.61
N LEU A 429 -36.90 12.38 2.18
CA LEU A 429 -35.81 11.54 2.69
C LEU A 429 -34.98 10.96 1.54
N ILE A 430 -33.66 11.05 1.64
CA ILE A 430 -32.72 10.35 0.74
C ILE A 430 -31.93 9.33 1.56
N ILE A 431 -31.83 8.10 1.07
CA ILE A 431 -31.01 7.04 1.68
C ILE A 431 -29.92 6.68 0.66
N LEU A 432 -28.66 6.86 1.05
CA LEU A 432 -27.49 6.52 0.24
C LEU A 432 -26.97 5.13 0.60
N GLY A 433 -26.24 4.51 -0.31
CA GLY A 433 -25.61 3.21 -0.14
C GLY A 433 -26.62 2.09 0.07
N PHE A 434 -27.71 2.08 -0.70
CA PHE A 434 -28.70 1.00 -0.72
C PHE A 434 -28.16 -0.27 -1.43
N ASN A 435 -26.97 -0.70 -0.99
CA ASN A 435 -26.21 -1.85 -1.49
C ASN A 435 -26.25 -2.99 -0.46
N ASP A 436 -25.80 -4.18 -0.89
CA ASP A 436 -25.73 -5.35 -0.02
C ASP A 436 -24.88 -5.08 1.24
N GLY A 437 -25.30 -5.64 2.36
CA GLY A 437 -24.74 -5.37 3.69
C GLY A 437 -25.19 -4.07 4.35
N ALA A 438 -26.05 -3.27 3.70
CA ALA A 438 -26.72 -2.11 4.29
C ALA A 438 -28.25 -2.20 4.13
N TYR A 439 -28.97 -1.68 5.12
CA TYR A 439 -30.45 -1.60 5.14
C TYR A 439 -31.15 -2.94 4.84
N PRO A 440 -30.88 -4.04 5.56
CA PRO A 440 -30.29 -4.09 6.89
C PRO A 440 -28.76 -4.28 6.87
N SER A 441 -28.11 -3.84 7.95
CA SER A 441 -26.71 -4.18 8.20
C SER A 441 -26.54 -5.70 8.37
N SER A 442 -25.46 -6.26 7.80
CA SER A 442 -25.16 -7.69 7.96
C SER A 442 -25.00 -8.08 9.43
N PRO A 443 -25.76 -9.07 9.95
CA PRO A 443 -25.65 -9.46 11.34
C PRO A 443 -24.29 -10.12 11.61
N ALA A 444 -23.58 -9.61 12.62
CA ALA A 444 -22.30 -10.16 13.02
C ALA A 444 -22.51 -11.43 13.85
N GLY A 445 -21.72 -12.47 13.57
CA GLY A 445 -21.68 -13.64 14.46
C GLY A 445 -21.10 -13.27 15.81
N ASN A 446 -21.56 -13.93 16.88
CA ASN A 446 -20.92 -13.82 18.17
C ASN A 446 -19.47 -14.37 18.07
N PRO A 447 -18.46 -13.67 18.59
CA PRO A 447 -17.06 -14.07 18.43
C PRO A 447 -16.68 -15.34 19.22
N PHE A 448 -17.51 -15.76 20.18
CA PHE A 448 -17.24 -16.89 21.07
C PHE A 448 -18.19 -18.07 20.90
N PHE A 449 -19.44 -17.82 20.45
CA PHE A 449 -20.49 -18.83 20.44
C PHE A 449 -21.21 -18.90 19.08
N LEU A 450 -21.60 -20.10 18.67
CA LEU A 450 -22.50 -20.31 17.53
C LEU A 450 -23.94 -19.93 17.91
N ASP A 451 -24.79 -19.57 16.94
CA ASP A 451 -26.21 -19.22 17.20
C ASP A 451 -26.97 -20.37 17.90
N SER A 452 -26.64 -21.63 17.59
CA SER A 452 -27.21 -22.81 18.28
C SER A 452 -26.80 -22.91 19.75
N GLU A 453 -25.58 -22.46 20.08
CA GLU A 453 -25.09 -22.41 21.45
C GLU A 453 -25.70 -21.23 22.20
N ILE A 454 -25.89 -20.09 21.54
CA ILE A 454 -26.63 -18.93 22.07
C ILE A 454 -28.06 -19.34 22.47
N ALA A 455 -28.77 -20.04 21.58
CA ALA A 455 -30.10 -20.57 21.88
C ALA A 455 -30.08 -21.53 23.10
N SER A 456 -29.10 -22.43 23.14
CA SER A 456 -28.93 -23.37 24.26
C SER A 456 -28.62 -22.66 25.58
N ILE A 457 -27.79 -21.60 25.55
CA ILE A 457 -27.48 -20.77 26.73
C ILE A 457 -28.76 -20.08 27.22
N ALA A 458 -29.54 -19.50 26.31
CA ALA A 458 -30.81 -18.86 26.65
C ALA A 458 -31.79 -19.86 27.30
N ASP A 459 -31.96 -21.05 26.71
CA ASP A 459 -32.87 -22.08 27.23
C ASP A 459 -32.43 -22.62 28.61
N MET A 460 -31.13 -22.82 28.80
CA MET A 460 -30.60 -23.46 30.01
C MET A 460 -30.36 -22.49 31.17
N THR A 461 -30.09 -21.23 30.87
CA THR A 461 -29.64 -20.24 31.88
C THR A 461 -30.54 -19.01 31.96
N GLY A 462 -31.39 -18.77 30.96
CA GLY A 462 -32.16 -17.54 30.82
C GLY A 462 -31.35 -16.34 30.32
N ILE A 463 -30.04 -16.49 30.09
CA ILE A 463 -29.17 -15.41 29.60
C ILE A 463 -29.41 -15.22 28.10
N GLN A 464 -29.91 -14.05 27.73
CA GLN A 464 -30.12 -13.65 26.34
C GLN A 464 -28.83 -13.03 25.78
N LEU A 465 -28.17 -13.73 24.86
CA LEU A 465 -27.03 -13.20 24.11
C LEU A 465 -27.50 -12.78 22.69
N PRO A 466 -26.92 -11.73 22.09
CA PRO A 466 -27.33 -11.28 20.77
C PRO A 466 -27.11 -12.35 19.70
N SER A 467 -28.20 -12.88 19.12
CA SER A 467 -28.14 -13.80 17.97
C SER A 467 -28.11 -13.04 16.64
N ARG A 468 -27.70 -13.70 15.56
CA ARG A 468 -27.78 -13.10 14.22
C ARG A 468 -29.21 -12.76 13.81
N GLU A 469 -30.17 -13.59 14.20
CA GLU A 469 -31.59 -13.38 13.92
C GLU A 469 -32.11 -12.10 14.61
N GLN A 470 -31.80 -11.92 15.90
CA GLN A 470 -32.19 -10.72 16.64
C GLN A 470 -31.56 -9.46 16.05
N GLN A 471 -30.27 -9.52 15.67
CA GLN A 471 -29.59 -8.40 15.02
C GLN A 471 -30.23 -8.04 13.68
N LEU A 472 -30.58 -9.03 12.86
CA LEU A 472 -31.27 -8.81 11.58
C LEU A 472 -32.67 -8.21 11.78
N ALA A 473 -33.44 -8.73 12.73
CA ALA A 473 -34.76 -8.21 13.07
C ALA A 473 -34.68 -6.74 13.53
N ALA A 474 -33.72 -6.42 14.39
CA ALA A 474 -33.48 -5.05 14.84
C ALA A 474 -33.07 -4.12 13.68
N ALA A 475 -32.22 -4.59 12.77
CA ALA A 475 -31.80 -3.82 11.60
C ALA A 475 -32.96 -3.56 10.61
N LEU A 476 -33.84 -4.54 10.39
CA LEU A 476 -35.04 -4.40 9.57
C LEU A 476 -36.09 -3.47 10.21
N GLU A 477 -36.27 -3.57 11.53
CA GLU A 477 -37.13 -2.65 12.28
C GLU A 477 -36.60 -1.21 12.19
N LEU A 478 -35.28 -1.04 12.36
CA LEU A 478 -34.63 0.26 12.19
C LEU A 478 -34.85 0.82 10.78
N PHE A 479 -34.63 0.01 9.75
CA PHE A 479 -34.85 0.44 8.36
C PHE A 479 -36.32 0.83 8.12
N THR A 480 -37.27 0.08 8.68
CA THR A 480 -38.70 0.42 8.63
C THR A 480 -38.98 1.78 9.28
N ARG A 481 -38.39 2.05 10.46
CA ARG A 481 -38.50 3.35 11.15
C ARG A 481 -37.84 4.48 10.36
N GLN A 482 -36.71 4.21 9.69
CA GLN A 482 -36.00 5.17 8.84
C GLN A 482 -36.84 5.61 7.65
N VAL A 483 -37.37 4.65 6.88
CA VAL A 483 -38.28 4.93 5.75
C VAL A 483 -39.58 5.58 6.26
N GLY A 484 -40.07 5.18 7.44
CA GLY A 484 -41.24 5.71 8.14
C GLY A 484 -41.20 7.20 8.46
N ALA A 485 -40.01 7.80 8.55
CA ALA A 485 -39.86 9.19 8.93
C ALA A 485 -40.28 10.20 7.85
N ALA A 486 -40.40 9.77 6.59
CA ALA A 486 -40.75 10.63 5.46
C ALA A 486 -42.27 10.76 5.26
N SER A 487 -42.79 11.99 5.11
CA SER A 487 -44.22 12.21 4.87
C SER A 487 -44.61 12.34 3.39
N GLU A 488 -43.68 12.64 2.48
CA GLU A 488 -43.99 12.89 1.07
C GLU A 488 -43.19 12.02 0.09
N GLN A 489 -41.86 11.93 0.26
CA GLN A 489 -41.02 11.22 -0.69
C GLN A 489 -39.81 10.57 -0.05
N VAL A 490 -39.49 9.36 -0.52
CA VAL A 490 -38.27 8.61 -0.19
C VAL A 490 -37.52 8.31 -1.48
N VAL A 491 -36.23 8.60 -1.50
CA VAL A 491 -35.32 8.24 -2.61
C VAL A 491 -34.23 7.34 -2.06
N LEU A 492 -34.11 6.13 -2.61
CA LEU A 492 -33.04 5.19 -2.32
C LEU A 492 -32.02 5.25 -3.47
N LEU A 493 -30.77 5.58 -3.15
CA LEU A 493 -29.65 5.59 -4.08
C LEU A 493 -28.73 4.42 -3.78
N LEU A 494 -28.23 3.78 -4.83
CA LEU A 494 -27.23 2.73 -4.73
C LEU A 494 -26.10 2.92 -5.75
N SER A 495 -24.91 2.49 -5.35
CA SER A 495 -23.72 2.47 -6.19
C SER A 495 -23.69 1.19 -7.02
N GLU A 496 -23.47 1.30 -8.32
CA GLU A 496 -23.26 0.15 -9.19
C GLU A 496 -21.85 -0.45 -9.00
N ARG A 497 -20.89 0.38 -8.57
CA ARG A 497 -19.49 -0.02 -8.42
C ARG A 497 -18.86 0.52 -7.15
N ASP A 498 -17.90 -0.23 -6.63
CA ASP A 498 -17.01 0.23 -5.58
C ASP A 498 -15.87 1.10 -6.12
N ARG A 499 -14.97 1.54 -5.24
CA ARG A 499 -13.82 2.40 -5.60
C ARG A 499 -12.76 1.69 -6.46
N SER A 500 -12.77 0.35 -6.49
CA SER A 500 -11.94 -0.46 -7.39
C SER A 500 -12.58 -0.65 -8.77
N GLY A 501 -13.84 -0.24 -8.93
CA GLY A 501 -14.63 -0.47 -10.13
C GLY A 501 -15.35 -1.81 -10.14
N SER A 502 -15.28 -2.61 -9.06
CA SER A 502 -15.99 -3.88 -8.95
C SER A 502 -17.48 -3.66 -8.77
N LEU A 503 -18.32 -4.53 -9.36
CA LEU A 503 -19.77 -4.42 -9.25
C LEU A 503 -20.25 -4.64 -7.81
N LEU A 504 -21.18 -3.80 -7.35
CA LEU A 504 -21.84 -3.95 -6.07
C LEU A 504 -23.25 -4.51 -6.24
N SER A 505 -23.62 -5.42 -5.34
CA SER A 505 -24.99 -5.92 -5.25
C SER A 505 -25.90 -4.91 -4.56
N VAL A 506 -27.18 -4.96 -4.88
CA VAL A 506 -28.23 -4.17 -4.21
C VAL A 506 -28.55 -4.72 -2.82
N SER A 507 -29.09 -3.88 -1.94
CA SER A 507 -29.52 -4.26 -0.59
C SER A 507 -30.50 -5.45 -0.59
N SER A 508 -30.35 -6.32 0.41
CA SER A 508 -31.24 -7.46 0.66
C SER A 508 -32.68 -7.06 1.03
N SER A 509 -32.96 -5.77 1.28
CA SER A 509 -34.33 -5.26 1.43
C SER A 509 -35.06 -5.02 0.10
N LEU A 510 -34.39 -5.02 -1.06
CA LEU A 510 -35.04 -4.77 -2.34
C LEU A 510 -36.21 -5.74 -2.64
N PRO A 511 -36.09 -7.07 -2.42
CA PRO A 511 -37.22 -7.99 -2.56
C PRO A 511 -38.41 -7.63 -1.67
N LEU A 512 -38.16 -7.12 -0.45
CA LEU A 512 -39.21 -6.71 0.49
C LEU A 512 -40.00 -5.49 -0.01
N ILE A 513 -39.35 -4.61 -0.77
CA ILE A 513 -39.98 -3.43 -1.38
C ILE A 513 -40.68 -3.81 -2.70
N SER A 514 -39.97 -4.51 -3.60
CA SER A 514 -40.47 -4.83 -4.94
C SER A 514 -41.75 -5.65 -4.94
N ARG A 515 -41.93 -6.57 -3.97
CA ARG A 515 -43.18 -7.34 -3.81
C ARG A 515 -44.42 -6.48 -3.53
N LEU A 516 -44.22 -5.26 -3.03
CA LEU A 516 -45.30 -4.30 -2.75
C LEU A 516 -45.65 -3.44 -3.96
N VAL A 517 -44.98 -3.65 -5.10
CA VAL A 517 -45.13 -2.87 -6.33
C VAL A 517 -45.77 -3.73 -7.42
N GLU A 518 -46.85 -3.22 -8.04
CA GLU A 518 -47.50 -3.91 -9.15
C GLU A 518 -46.60 -3.98 -10.40
N GLY A 519 -46.61 -5.13 -11.07
CA GLY A 519 -45.96 -5.30 -12.37
C GLY A 519 -44.46 -5.57 -12.35
N ILE A 520 -43.84 -5.65 -11.17
CA ILE A 520 -42.43 -6.03 -11.02
C ILE A 520 -42.30 -7.56 -11.00
N LYS A 521 -41.44 -8.11 -11.87
CA LYS A 521 -41.16 -9.56 -11.93
C LYS A 521 -39.84 -9.88 -11.26
N ASP A 522 -38.79 -9.17 -11.64
CA ASP A 522 -37.49 -9.26 -11.02
C ASP A 522 -37.29 -8.03 -10.13
N PRO A 523 -36.86 -8.17 -8.86
CA PRO A 523 -36.72 -7.04 -7.94
C PRO A 523 -35.86 -5.89 -8.50
N GLU A 524 -34.84 -6.21 -9.30
CA GLU A 524 -33.94 -5.25 -9.94
C GLU A 524 -34.64 -4.38 -11.01
N ASP A 525 -35.78 -4.81 -11.57
CA ASP A 525 -36.57 -4.00 -12.51
C ASP A 525 -37.10 -2.70 -11.88
N LEU A 526 -37.15 -2.64 -10.54
CA LEU A 526 -37.53 -1.45 -9.78
C LEU A 526 -36.43 -0.37 -9.77
N VAL A 527 -35.18 -0.75 -10.06
CA VAL A 527 -34.02 0.14 -10.01
C VAL A 527 -33.88 0.91 -11.32
N VAL A 528 -33.80 2.25 -11.24
CA VAL A 528 -33.68 3.11 -12.41
C VAL A 528 -32.23 3.65 -12.56
N PRO A 529 -31.45 3.18 -13.53
CA PRO A 529 -30.07 3.62 -13.74
C PRO A 529 -29.98 5.01 -14.37
N MET A 530 -29.07 5.86 -13.86
CA MET A 530 -28.84 7.21 -14.40
C MET A 530 -28.41 7.22 -15.88
N GLY A 531 -27.70 6.17 -16.33
CA GLY A 531 -27.20 6.06 -17.71
C GLY A 531 -28.28 5.97 -18.80
N HIS A 532 -29.53 5.67 -18.43
CA HIS A 532 -30.68 5.54 -19.34
C HIS A 532 -31.70 6.69 -19.16
N GLY A 533 -31.22 7.86 -18.71
CA GLY A 533 -32.03 8.91 -18.05
C GLY A 533 -33.21 9.52 -18.81
N GLU A 534 -33.25 9.49 -20.14
CA GLU A 534 -34.33 10.15 -20.90
C GLU A 534 -35.70 9.47 -20.68
N GLY A 535 -36.67 10.23 -20.17
CA GLY A 535 -38.05 9.79 -19.90
C GLY A 535 -38.25 9.08 -18.56
N THR A 536 -37.20 8.97 -17.74
CA THR A 536 -37.25 8.27 -16.44
C THR A 536 -37.56 9.22 -15.28
N ILE A 537 -37.66 8.70 -14.05
CA ILE A 537 -37.82 9.53 -12.85
C ILE A 537 -36.63 10.48 -12.61
N TRP A 538 -35.46 10.22 -13.21
CA TRP A 538 -34.31 11.12 -13.15
C TRP A 538 -34.61 12.51 -13.72
N ASP A 539 -35.39 12.62 -14.80
CA ASP A 539 -35.80 13.90 -15.39
C ASP A 539 -36.67 14.75 -14.44
N ARG A 540 -37.37 14.10 -13.50
CA ARG A 540 -38.19 14.77 -12.48
C ARG A 540 -37.38 15.14 -11.24
N LEU A 541 -36.26 14.46 -11.00
CA LEU A 541 -35.45 14.59 -9.80
C LEU A 541 -34.19 15.44 -9.99
N VAL A 542 -33.67 15.58 -11.21
CA VAL A 542 -32.43 16.32 -11.48
C VAL A 542 -32.60 17.26 -12.67
N ALA A 543 -32.01 18.46 -12.56
CA ALA A 543 -31.92 19.38 -13.69
C ALA A 543 -30.67 19.08 -14.54
N TRP A 544 -30.86 18.43 -15.68
CA TRP A 544 -29.77 18.11 -16.60
C TRP A 544 -29.10 19.37 -17.15
N LYS A 545 -27.76 19.42 -17.06
CA LYS A 545 -26.93 20.38 -17.79
C LYS A 545 -26.41 19.72 -19.06
N SER A 546 -26.24 20.49 -20.12
CA SER A 546 -25.56 20.02 -21.33
C SER A 546 -24.18 19.48 -20.95
N ARG A 547 -23.83 18.27 -21.45
CA ARG A 547 -22.52 17.68 -21.20
C ARG A 547 -21.44 18.69 -21.64
N PRO A 548 -20.48 19.05 -20.78
CA PRO A 548 -19.38 19.89 -21.20
C PRO A 548 -18.60 19.14 -22.30
N VAL A 549 -18.35 19.82 -23.43
CA VAL A 549 -17.46 19.28 -24.47
C VAL A 549 -16.04 19.36 -23.91
N ILE A 550 -15.54 18.23 -23.42
CA ILE A 550 -14.14 18.10 -22.99
C ILE A 550 -13.37 17.65 -24.22
N GLU A 551 -12.67 18.57 -24.89
CA GLU A 551 -11.69 18.18 -25.90
C GLU A 551 -10.55 17.43 -25.19
N PRO A 552 -10.21 16.19 -25.63
CA PRO A 552 -9.07 15.50 -25.06
C PRO A 552 -7.83 16.36 -25.29
N ALA A 553 -7.07 16.62 -24.21
CA ALA A 553 -5.80 17.30 -24.34
C ALA A 553 -4.90 16.48 -25.27
N LEU A 554 -4.52 17.06 -26.42
CA LEU A 554 -3.51 16.47 -27.30
C LEU A 554 -2.26 16.19 -26.46
N MET A 555 -1.89 14.92 -26.35
CA MET A 555 -0.60 14.55 -25.77
C MET A 555 0.49 15.10 -26.69
N PRO A 556 1.46 15.87 -26.18
CA PRO A 556 2.55 16.35 -27.01
C PRO A 556 3.36 15.16 -27.53
N GLU A 557 3.61 15.13 -28.84
CA GLU A 557 4.47 14.11 -29.45
C GLU A 557 5.91 14.28 -28.96
N VAL A 558 6.57 13.17 -28.65
CA VAL A 558 7.99 13.15 -28.25
C VAL A 558 8.86 13.40 -29.49
N PRO A 559 9.68 14.46 -29.53
CA PRO A 559 10.54 14.77 -30.68
C PRO A 559 11.73 13.80 -30.78
N SER A 560 12.36 13.74 -31.96
CA SER A 560 13.54 12.88 -32.18
C SER A 560 14.76 13.24 -31.33
N HIS A 561 14.83 14.50 -30.90
CA HIS A 561 15.83 14.99 -29.98
C HIS A 561 15.33 16.25 -29.28
N TYR A 562 15.92 16.54 -28.13
CA TYR A 562 15.81 17.83 -27.45
C TYR A 562 17.08 18.64 -27.66
N ALA A 563 16.93 19.96 -27.82
CA ALA A 563 18.04 20.89 -27.97
C ALA A 563 18.14 21.79 -26.74
N PHE A 564 19.35 21.91 -26.21
CA PHE A 564 19.72 22.72 -25.06
C PHE A 564 20.85 23.67 -25.46
N ASP A 565 20.88 24.86 -24.87
CA ASP A 565 21.87 25.90 -25.21
C ASP A 565 23.20 25.73 -24.44
N PHE A 566 23.50 24.52 -23.93
CA PHE A 566 24.68 24.25 -23.13
C PHE A 566 25.19 22.80 -23.31
N ASP A 567 26.47 22.59 -22.99
CA ASP A 567 27.14 21.29 -23.05
C ASP A 567 26.59 20.35 -21.97
N LEU A 568 25.89 19.29 -22.40
CA LEU A 568 25.34 18.26 -21.52
C LEU A 568 26.43 17.32 -20.96
N LEU A 569 27.54 17.15 -21.69
CA LEU A 569 28.68 16.37 -21.22
C LEU A 569 29.41 17.07 -20.05
N GLY A 570 29.27 18.40 -19.97
CA GLY A 570 29.82 19.27 -18.94
C GLY A 570 28.95 19.42 -17.69
N LEU A 571 27.83 18.70 -17.54
CA LEU A 571 26.92 18.80 -16.40
C LEU A 571 27.59 18.49 -15.05
N ARG A 572 28.44 17.46 -15.01
CA ARG A 572 29.09 17.01 -13.78
C ARG A 572 30.50 17.56 -13.66
N GLN A 573 30.67 18.61 -12.85
CA GLN A 573 31.95 19.28 -12.62
C GLN A 573 32.52 19.03 -11.22
N LYS A 574 33.84 19.20 -11.08
CA LYS A 574 34.51 19.33 -9.79
C LYS A 574 34.37 20.77 -9.28
N GLU A 575 34.77 21.01 -8.03
CA GLU A 575 34.77 22.36 -7.44
C GLU A 575 35.64 23.37 -8.22
N ASP A 576 36.65 22.88 -8.94
CA ASP A 576 37.54 23.67 -9.80
C ASP A 576 36.96 23.96 -11.21
N GLY A 577 35.74 23.51 -11.51
CA GLY A 577 35.09 23.67 -12.81
C GLY A 577 35.52 22.66 -13.89
N SER A 578 36.48 21.77 -13.60
CA SER A 578 36.85 20.70 -14.53
C SER A 578 35.80 19.60 -14.56
N ALA A 579 35.65 18.94 -15.73
CA ALA A 579 34.73 17.82 -15.87
C ALA A 579 35.12 16.67 -14.93
N ARG A 580 34.11 16.05 -14.29
CA ARG A 580 34.33 14.80 -13.55
C ARG A 580 34.51 13.65 -14.54
N ALA A 581 35.38 12.70 -14.18
CA ALA A 581 35.65 11.55 -15.01
C ALA A 581 34.41 10.67 -15.21
N GLN A 582 34.23 10.15 -16.42
CA GLN A 582 33.23 9.12 -16.71
C GLN A 582 33.77 7.74 -16.34
N SER A 583 32.88 6.83 -15.95
CA SER A 583 33.21 5.42 -15.69
C SER A 583 32.69 4.54 -16.83
N PRO A 584 33.27 3.34 -17.05
CA PRO A 584 32.75 2.39 -18.04
C PRO A 584 31.24 2.15 -17.91
N SER A 585 30.73 1.97 -16.68
CA SER A 585 29.30 1.79 -16.41
C SER A 585 28.44 2.98 -16.84
N ARG A 586 28.91 4.22 -16.62
CA ARG A 586 28.22 5.42 -17.08
C ARG A 586 28.21 5.52 -18.60
N LEU A 587 29.31 5.16 -19.24
CA LEU A 587 29.37 5.15 -20.71
C LEU A 587 28.53 4.02 -21.31
N GLU A 588 28.42 2.86 -20.67
CA GLU A 588 27.44 1.83 -21.07
C GLU A 588 26.00 2.34 -20.93
N LYS A 589 25.66 3.07 -19.85
CA LYS A 589 24.36 3.74 -19.72
C LYS A 589 24.13 4.73 -20.86
N LEU A 590 25.14 5.55 -21.18
CA LEU A 590 25.11 6.46 -22.31
C LEU A 590 25.03 5.74 -23.65
N LEU A 591 25.54 4.52 -23.82
CA LEU A 591 25.39 3.72 -25.06
C LEU A 591 23.95 3.29 -25.28
N VAL A 592 23.21 2.99 -24.22
CA VAL A 592 21.84 2.49 -24.30
C VAL A 592 20.84 3.65 -24.32
N SER A 593 20.89 4.54 -23.33
CA SER A 593 19.94 5.65 -23.20
C SER A 593 20.64 6.98 -22.83
N PRO A 594 20.64 7.97 -23.74
CA PRO A 594 21.14 9.31 -23.44
C PRO A 594 20.35 9.97 -22.31
N LEU A 595 19.03 9.78 -22.27
CA LEU A 595 18.18 10.34 -21.22
C LEU A 595 18.49 9.72 -19.86
N ALA A 596 18.62 8.39 -19.77
CA ALA A 596 19.03 7.72 -18.52
C ALA A 596 20.37 8.25 -18.00
N TRP A 597 21.33 8.47 -18.92
CA TRP A 597 22.62 9.03 -18.58
C TRP A 597 22.52 10.46 -18.05
N VAL A 598 21.74 11.35 -18.70
CA VAL A 598 21.52 12.72 -18.21
C VAL A 598 20.85 12.72 -16.84
N LEU A 599 19.82 11.90 -16.62
CA LEU A 599 19.17 11.77 -15.31
C LEU A 599 20.18 11.33 -14.23
N SER A 600 21.08 10.40 -14.57
CA SER A 600 22.17 9.97 -13.68
C SER A 600 23.16 11.10 -13.37
N GLU A 601 23.55 11.90 -14.36
CA GLU A 601 24.48 13.02 -14.15
C GLU A 601 23.84 14.15 -13.32
N LEU A 602 22.51 14.31 -13.37
CA LEU A 602 21.75 15.25 -12.54
C LEU A 602 21.44 14.70 -11.13
N GLY A 603 21.70 13.41 -10.86
CA GLY A 603 21.31 12.75 -9.62
C GLY A 603 19.79 12.55 -9.48
N ALA A 604 19.07 12.53 -10.61
CA ALA A 604 17.62 12.36 -10.70
C ALA A 604 17.22 10.91 -11.05
N GLU A 605 17.98 9.94 -10.54
CA GLU A 605 17.69 8.51 -10.72
C GLU A 605 16.50 8.07 -9.85
N HIS A 606 15.77 7.05 -10.31
CA HIS A 606 14.68 6.49 -9.54
C HIS A 606 15.21 5.80 -8.27
N VAL A 607 14.79 6.28 -7.10
CA VAL A 607 15.04 5.60 -5.83
C VAL A 607 13.87 4.66 -5.56
N SER A 608 14.10 3.36 -5.81
CA SER A 608 13.07 2.35 -5.62
C SER A 608 12.71 2.18 -4.14
N TRP A 609 11.47 2.50 -3.77
CA TRP A 609 10.96 2.28 -2.42
C TRP A 609 10.42 0.85 -2.26
N GLN A 610 11.33 -0.13 -2.33
CA GLN A 610 11.00 -1.55 -2.31
C GLN A 610 11.69 -2.29 -1.15
N PRO A 611 11.17 -3.46 -0.74
CA PRO A 611 11.83 -4.30 0.25
C PRO A 611 13.23 -4.69 -0.18
N GLU A 612 14.12 -4.87 0.79
CA GLU A 612 15.49 -5.34 0.55
C GLU A 612 15.48 -6.69 -0.19
N ALA A 613 16.29 -6.80 -1.24
CA ALA A 613 16.40 -8.00 -2.06
C ALA A 613 17.86 -8.38 -2.28
N LEU A 614 18.16 -9.68 -2.34
CA LEU A 614 19.46 -10.18 -2.79
C LEU A 614 19.54 -10.15 -4.32
N ASP A 615 19.59 -8.93 -4.87
CA ASP A 615 19.66 -8.69 -6.30
C ASP A 615 21.02 -9.08 -6.91
N VAL A 616 21.11 -9.00 -8.23
CA VAL A 616 22.33 -9.35 -8.98
C VAL A 616 23.50 -8.44 -8.59
N MET A 617 23.22 -7.17 -8.28
CA MET A 617 24.25 -6.17 -7.95
C MET A 617 24.90 -6.46 -6.59
N ILE A 618 24.10 -6.70 -5.54
CA ILE A 618 24.59 -7.07 -4.21
C ILE A 618 25.35 -8.39 -4.25
N ARG A 619 24.83 -9.40 -4.98
CA ARG A 619 25.54 -10.67 -5.19
C ARG A 619 26.92 -10.45 -5.83
N GLY A 620 26.99 -9.60 -6.85
CA GLY A 620 28.23 -9.23 -7.52
C GLY A 620 29.23 -8.56 -6.58
N SER A 621 28.81 -7.48 -5.90
CA SER A 621 29.68 -6.73 -4.97
C SER A 621 30.21 -7.61 -3.83
N LEU A 622 29.36 -8.47 -3.25
CA LEU A 622 29.80 -9.42 -2.22
C LEU A 622 30.83 -10.42 -2.77
N ALA A 623 30.63 -10.93 -3.99
CA ALA A 623 31.57 -11.86 -4.60
C ALA A 623 32.93 -11.21 -4.90
N HIS A 624 32.96 -9.99 -5.45
CA HIS A 624 34.20 -9.27 -5.77
C HIS A 624 35.04 -9.03 -4.52
N GLU A 625 34.42 -8.53 -3.46
CA GLU A 625 35.09 -8.26 -2.19
C GLU A 625 35.60 -9.53 -1.49
N VAL A 626 34.95 -10.69 -1.69
CA VAL A 626 35.48 -11.98 -1.22
C VAL A 626 36.69 -12.40 -2.07
N PHE A 627 36.61 -12.26 -3.39
CA PHE A 627 37.71 -12.61 -4.31
C PHE A 627 38.97 -11.78 -4.02
N GLU A 628 38.82 -10.46 -3.83
CA GLU A 628 39.89 -9.53 -3.47
C GLU A 628 40.69 -10.04 -2.25
N ARG A 629 39.99 -10.49 -1.21
CA ARG A 629 40.61 -10.95 0.06
C ARG A 629 41.14 -12.38 -0.01
N LEU A 630 40.58 -13.19 -0.90
CA LEU A 630 40.97 -14.59 -1.06
C LEU A 630 42.23 -14.74 -1.91
N PHE A 631 42.37 -13.95 -2.98
CA PHE A 631 43.45 -14.04 -3.96
C PHE A 631 44.46 -12.90 -3.81
N VAL A 632 45.32 -12.97 -2.80
CA VAL A 632 46.25 -11.87 -2.46
C VAL A 632 47.40 -11.76 -3.48
N PRO A 633 47.70 -10.55 -4.01
CA PRO A 633 48.80 -10.34 -4.97
C PRO A 633 50.16 -10.85 -4.47
N GLY A 634 50.96 -11.42 -5.38
CA GLY A 634 52.30 -11.94 -5.09
C GLY A 634 52.36 -13.16 -4.14
N LYS A 635 51.23 -13.73 -3.74
CA LYS A 635 51.17 -14.98 -2.95
C LYS A 635 50.77 -16.17 -3.83
N LEU A 636 51.03 -17.38 -3.34
CA LEU A 636 50.56 -18.60 -3.98
C LEU A 636 49.04 -18.66 -4.02
N HIS A 637 48.49 -19.15 -5.14
CA HIS A 637 47.06 -19.32 -5.34
C HIS A 637 46.48 -20.33 -4.34
N PRO A 638 45.37 -20.02 -3.65
CA PRO A 638 44.84 -20.87 -2.59
C PRO A 638 44.40 -22.25 -3.12
N SER A 639 44.60 -23.29 -2.32
CA SER A 639 44.10 -24.63 -2.62
C SER A 639 42.58 -24.72 -2.44
N SER A 640 41.93 -25.75 -3.00
CA SER A 640 40.49 -25.96 -2.83
C SER A 640 40.08 -26.06 -1.35
N GLU A 641 40.91 -26.66 -0.51
CA GLU A 641 40.69 -26.80 0.93
C GLU A 641 40.79 -25.44 1.65
N GLU A 642 41.76 -24.60 1.25
CA GLU A 642 41.91 -23.25 1.81
C GLU A 642 40.75 -22.33 1.43
N ILE A 643 40.22 -22.49 0.21
CA ILE A 643 39.06 -21.73 -0.27
C ILE A 643 37.82 -22.08 0.55
N GLU A 644 37.52 -23.37 0.72
CA GLU A 644 36.37 -23.84 1.52
C GLU A 644 36.44 -23.34 2.97
N ALA A 645 37.65 -23.29 3.55
CA ALA A 645 37.83 -22.84 4.93
C ALA A 645 37.68 -21.31 5.10
N LYS A 646 38.06 -20.50 4.11
CA LYS A 646 38.12 -19.03 4.24
C LYS A 646 36.87 -18.29 3.76
N VAL A 647 36.22 -18.77 2.70
CA VAL A 647 35.07 -18.08 2.07
C VAL A 647 33.93 -17.77 3.06
N PRO A 648 33.48 -18.68 3.94
CA PRO A 648 32.36 -18.41 4.85
C PRO A 648 32.62 -17.19 5.77
N GLY A 649 33.84 -17.09 6.31
CA GLY A 649 34.24 -15.98 7.16
C GLY A 649 34.33 -14.65 6.40
N LEU A 650 34.97 -14.66 5.22
CA LEU A 650 35.10 -13.48 4.37
C LEU A 650 33.74 -12.95 3.92
N LEU A 651 32.83 -13.83 3.50
CA LEU A 651 31.50 -13.47 3.06
C LEU A 651 30.69 -12.85 4.20
N LEU A 652 30.71 -13.46 5.39
CA LEU A 652 29.99 -12.94 6.55
C LEU A 652 30.45 -11.52 6.94
N ASP A 653 31.76 -11.25 6.86
CA ASP A 653 32.31 -9.93 7.14
C ASP A 653 31.88 -8.89 6.10
N ARG A 654 31.72 -9.28 4.82
CA ARG A 654 31.20 -8.39 3.77
C ARG A 654 29.70 -8.16 3.89
N ILE A 655 28.93 -9.20 4.20
CA ILE A 655 27.49 -9.12 4.48
C ILE A 655 27.22 -8.07 5.57
N ARG A 656 27.99 -8.08 6.67
CA ARG A 656 27.84 -7.10 7.76
C ARG A 656 27.98 -5.65 7.32
N THR A 657 28.74 -5.40 6.26
CA THR A 657 29.07 -4.06 5.77
C THR A 657 28.12 -3.62 4.65
N LEU A 658 27.86 -4.49 3.68
CA LEU A 658 27.18 -4.12 2.42
C LEU A 658 25.70 -4.52 2.38
N ALA A 659 25.32 -5.62 3.03
CA ALA A 659 23.97 -6.17 2.95
C ALA A 659 23.55 -6.79 4.30
N PRO A 660 23.49 -5.98 5.38
CA PRO A 660 23.36 -6.50 6.73
C PRO A 660 22.08 -7.31 6.93
N PHE A 661 21.01 -7.06 6.16
CA PHE A 661 19.74 -7.81 6.17
C PHE A 661 19.91 -9.31 5.94
N LEU A 662 20.94 -9.74 5.18
CA LEU A 662 21.24 -11.16 4.94
C LEU A 662 21.65 -11.93 6.21
N GLN A 663 21.90 -11.24 7.33
CA GLN A 663 22.15 -11.87 8.63
C GLN A 663 20.88 -12.42 9.28
N ALA A 664 19.70 -11.92 8.91
CA ALA A 664 18.44 -12.39 9.46
C ALA A 664 18.21 -13.87 9.07
N SER A 665 17.52 -14.61 9.96
CA SER A 665 17.25 -16.04 9.76
C SER A 665 16.43 -16.34 8.50
N ALA A 666 15.58 -15.40 8.07
CA ALA A 666 14.80 -15.50 6.84
C ALA A 666 15.66 -15.65 5.57
N TRP A 667 16.90 -15.16 5.58
CA TRP A 667 17.82 -15.17 4.44
C TRP A 667 18.86 -16.31 4.50
N ALA A 668 18.68 -17.27 5.41
CA ALA A 668 19.68 -18.32 5.62
C ALA A 668 19.89 -19.19 4.37
N VAL A 669 18.84 -19.48 3.61
CA VAL A 669 18.92 -20.31 2.40
C VAL A 669 19.69 -19.57 1.31
N GLU A 670 19.30 -18.33 1.02
CA GLU A 670 19.90 -17.47 0.01
C GLU A 670 21.37 -17.19 0.31
N ARG A 671 21.69 -16.94 1.58
CA ARG A 671 23.08 -16.74 2.04
C ARG A 671 23.92 -17.99 1.82
N ASN A 672 23.42 -19.17 2.20
CA ASN A 672 24.14 -20.43 2.02
C ASN A 672 24.32 -20.78 0.52
N MET A 673 23.34 -20.47 -0.32
CA MET A 673 23.46 -20.62 -1.77
C MET A 673 24.53 -19.69 -2.34
N LEU A 674 24.53 -18.42 -1.94
CA LEU A 674 25.55 -17.45 -2.37
C LEU A 674 26.96 -17.88 -1.94
N GLU A 675 27.11 -18.39 -0.71
CA GLU A 675 28.39 -18.93 -0.21
C GLU A 675 28.89 -20.10 -1.07
N ALA A 676 28.01 -21.05 -1.40
CA ALA A 676 28.35 -22.20 -2.24
C ALA A 676 28.73 -21.76 -3.67
N GLU A 677 27.99 -20.81 -4.25
CA GLU A 677 28.30 -20.24 -5.57
C GLU A 677 29.67 -19.56 -5.60
N ILE A 678 29.97 -18.69 -4.61
CA ILE A 678 31.27 -18.01 -4.50
C ILE A 678 32.40 -19.02 -4.30
N THR A 679 32.19 -20.03 -3.46
CA THR A 679 33.17 -21.09 -3.20
C THR A 679 33.51 -21.86 -4.48
N ASN A 680 32.49 -22.26 -5.25
CA ASN A 680 32.70 -23.01 -6.49
C ASN A 680 33.41 -22.15 -7.55
N SER A 681 33.00 -20.89 -7.70
CA SER A 681 33.64 -19.96 -8.63
C SER A 681 35.09 -19.68 -8.25
N ALA A 682 35.40 -19.51 -6.96
CA ALA A 682 36.77 -19.32 -6.49
C ALA A 682 37.66 -20.54 -6.76
N LYS A 683 37.13 -21.77 -6.59
CA LYS A 683 37.88 -22.99 -6.94
C LYS A 683 38.21 -23.04 -8.43
N HIS A 684 37.25 -22.68 -9.27
CA HIS A 684 37.47 -22.62 -10.71
C HIS A 684 38.50 -21.56 -11.08
N TRP A 685 38.42 -20.36 -10.51
CA TRP A 685 39.41 -19.31 -10.73
C TRP A 685 40.83 -19.71 -10.31
N SER A 686 40.98 -20.38 -9.16
CA SER A 686 42.28 -20.93 -8.73
C SER A 686 42.83 -21.97 -9.72
N LEU A 687 41.96 -22.76 -10.35
CA LEU A 687 42.34 -23.73 -11.38
C LEU A 687 42.81 -23.01 -12.67
N VAL A 688 42.07 -21.98 -13.13
CA VAL A 688 42.47 -21.16 -14.28
C VAL A 688 43.85 -20.55 -14.04
N LEU A 689 44.05 -19.87 -12.91
CA LEU A 689 45.31 -19.20 -12.58
C LEU A 689 46.51 -20.17 -12.60
N LYS A 690 46.31 -21.41 -12.16
CA LYS A 690 47.32 -22.48 -12.22
C LYS A 690 47.55 -22.99 -13.64
N SER A 691 46.51 -23.12 -14.45
CA SER A 691 46.64 -23.55 -15.86
C SER A 691 47.42 -22.54 -16.71
N LEU A 692 47.29 -21.25 -16.41
CA LEU A 692 47.96 -20.15 -17.10
C LEU A 692 49.38 -19.86 -16.58
N ASP A 693 49.78 -20.50 -15.48
CA ASP A 693 50.98 -20.13 -14.69
C ASP A 693 51.04 -18.61 -14.43
N ALA A 694 49.87 -18.02 -14.17
CA ALA A 694 49.69 -16.58 -14.07
C ALA A 694 49.98 -16.08 -12.65
N GLU A 695 50.65 -14.94 -12.54
CA GLU A 695 50.84 -14.24 -11.27
C GLU A 695 49.82 -13.11 -11.11
N ILE A 696 49.19 -12.99 -9.93
CA ILE A 696 48.39 -11.82 -9.58
C ILE A 696 49.32 -10.68 -9.16
N VAL A 697 49.34 -9.61 -9.95
CA VAL A 697 50.14 -8.41 -9.70
C VAL A 697 49.43 -7.43 -8.78
N GLY A 698 48.10 -7.30 -8.93
CA GLY A 698 47.29 -6.38 -8.14
C GLY A 698 45.80 -6.69 -8.25
N ASN A 699 45.04 -6.28 -7.25
CA ASN A 699 43.57 -6.36 -7.22
C ASN A 699 42.97 -4.98 -6.94
N GLU A 700 41.74 -4.75 -7.40
CA GLU A 700 40.92 -3.58 -7.04
C GLU A 700 41.64 -2.23 -7.21
N PHE A 701 42.32 -2.03 -8.34
CA PHE A 701 43.15 -0.86 -8.59
C PHE A 701 42.49 0.15 -9.53
N TRP A 702 42.82 1.43 -9.34
CA TRP A 702 42.26 2.53 -10.11
C TRP A 702 43.07 2.81 -11.38
N LEU A 703 42.34 2.91 -12.48
CA LEU A 703 42.80 3.29 -13.79
C LEU A 703 42.25 4.68 -14.16
N SER A 704 43.04 5.46 -14.89
CA SER A 704 42.63 6.77 -15.40
C SER A 704 43.19 7.03 -16.80
N GLY A 705 42.47 7.82 -17.58
CA GLY A 705 42.87 8.19 -18.92
C GLY A 705 41.95 9.24 -19.52
N GLU A 706 41.96 9.33 -20.84
CA GLU A 706 41.13 10.26 -21.60
C GLU A 706 40.47 9.54 -22.77
N LEU A 707 39.19 9.83 -23.02
CA LEU A 707 38.42 9.34 -24.15
C LEU A 707 37.77 10.53 -24.86
N PHE A 708 38.10 10.77 -26.13
CA PHE A 708 37.56 11.85 -26.96
C PHE A 708 37.59 13.26 -26.30
N GLY A 709 38.69 13.61 -25.62
CA GLY A 709 38.82 14.90 -24.94
C GLY A 709 38.24 14.94 -23.52
N HIS A 710 37.66 13.83 -23.02
CA HIS A 710 36.98 13.79 -21.73
C HIS A 710 37.66 12.80 -20.77
N PRO A 711 37.84 13.18 -19.49
CA PRO A 711 38.50 12.31 -18.52
C PRO A 711 37.68 11.04 -18.28
N VAL A 712 38.36 9.91 -18.23
CA VAL A 712 37.78 8.60 -17.86
C VAL A 712 38.56 7.98 -16.73
N HIS A 713 37.86 7.19 -15.92
CA HIS A 713 38.44 6.41 -14.84
C HIS A 713 37.67 5.11 -14.66
N GLY A 714 38.33 4.11 -14.11
CA GLY A 714 37.70 2.83 -13.79
C GLY A 714 38.44 2.14 -12.66
N LYS A 715 37.78 1.16 -12.05
CA LYS A 715 38.41 0.27 -11.08
C LYS A 715 38.43 -1.12 -11.70
N ALA A 716 39.62 -1.66 -11.93
CA ALA A 716 39.79 -3.01 -12.47
C ALA A 716 39.88 -4.01 -11.31
N ASP A 717 39.23 -5.17 -11.46
CA ASP A 717 39.13 -6.14 -10.37
C ASP A 717 40.47 -6.86 -10.14
N CYS A 718 41.19 -7.23 -11.20
CA CYS A 718 42.47 -7.96 -11.09
C CYS A 718 43.43 -7.68 -12.25
N LEU A 719 44.73 -7.65 -11.97
CA LEU A 719 45.81 -7.61 -12.97
C LEU A 719 46.65 -8.88 -12.85
N LEU A 720 46.72 -9.63 -13.94
CA LEU A 720 47.59 -10.80 -14.07
C LEU A 720 48.84 -10.46 -14.87
N ARG A 721 49.92 -11.21 -14.60
CA ARG A 721 51.12 -11.28 -15.42
C ARG A 721 51.34 -12.73 -15.84
N LEU A 722 51.38 -12.96 -17.14
CA LEU A 722 51.66 -14.27 -17.73
C LEU A 722 53.17 -14.57 -17.71
N PRO A 723 53.59 -15.83 -17.94
CA PRO A 723 55.01 -16.22 -17.91
C PRO A 723 55.92 -15.48 -18.89
N ASP A 724 55.36 -15.00 -20.00
CA ASP A 724 56.05 -14.17 -21.00
C ASP A 724 56.15 -12.68 -20.61
N GLY A 725 55.57 -12.32 -19.46
CA GLY A 725 55.51 -10.96 -18.95
C GLY A 725 54.28 -10.17 -19.40
N GLN A 726 53.41 -10.73 -20.24
CA GLN A 726 52.24 -10.02 -20.76
C GLN A 726 51.23 -9.70 -19.63
N PRO A 727 50.80 -8.43 -19.48
CA PRO A 727 49.76 -8.06 -18.53
C PRO A 727 48.36 -8.39 -19.08
N VAL A 728 47.50 -8.94 -18.21
CA VAL A 728 46.07 -9.19 -18.51
C VAL A 728 45.22 -8.49 -17.46
N VAL A 729 44.39 -7.53 -17.87
CA VAL A 729 43.42 -6.88 -16.99
C VAL A 729 42.13 -7.70 -16.96
N VAL A 730 41.74 -8.17 -15.79
CA VAL A 730 40.60 -9.06 -15.59
C VAL A 730 39.48 -8.32 -14.87
N ASP A 731 38.26 -8.47 -15.38
CA ASP A 731 37.02 -8.03 -14.74
C ASP A 731 36.18 -9.25 -14.37
N TYR A 732 35.76 -9.31 -13.10
CA TYR A 732 34.87 -10.33 -12.57
C TYR A 732 33.43 -9.95 -12.88
N LYS A 733 32.62 -10.93 -13.32
CA LYS A 733 31.19 -10.70 -13.58
C LYS A 733 30.34 -11.80 -12.99
N LYS A 734 29.40 -11.43 -12.11
CA LYS A 734 28.38 -12.35 -11.58
C LYS A 734 27.26 -12.62 -12.61
N SER A 735 27.65 -13.15 -13.76
CA SER A 735 26.78 -13.56 -14.87
C SER A 735 27.33 -14.84 -15.50
N SER A 736 26.61 -15.42 -16.47
CA SER A 736 27.18 -16.44 -17.36
C SER A 736 27.95 -15.80 -18.52
N SER A 737 28.84 -16.56 -19.14
CA SER A 737 29.70 -16.13 -20.26
C SER A 737 28.95 -15.85 -21.56
N GLY A 738 27.75 -16.45 -21.76
CA GLY A 738 27.03 -16.44 -23.04
C GLY A 738 26.86 -15.06 -23.68
N ALA A 739 26.24 -14.12 -22.96
CA ALA A 739 25.99 -12.78 -23.48
C ALA A 739 27.29 -11.95 -23.63
N ARG A 740 28.25 -12.12 -22.71
CA ARG A 740 29.55 -11.43 -22.76
C ARG A 740 30.39 -11.88 -23.95
N ARG A 741 30.41 -13.18 -24.26
CA ARG A 741 31.05 -13.74 -25.45
C ARG A 741 30.51 -13.08 -26.72
N GLN A 742 29.18 -13.03 -26.86
CA GLN A 742 28.56 -12.40 -28.02
C GLN A 742 28.87 -10.90 -28.09
N ARG A 743 28.89 -10.19 -26.95
CA ARG A 743 29.22 -8.76 -26.90
C ARG A 743 30.64 -8.48 -27.36
N LEU A 744 31.62 -9.26 -26.89
CA LEU A 744 33.01 -9.17 -27.32
C LEU A 744 33.14 -9.47 -28.82
N GLN A 745 32.53 -10.56 -29.30
CA GLN A 745 32.61 -10.97 -30.71
C GLN A 745 31.96 -9.96 -31.67
N LYS A 746 30.93 -9.24 -31.23
CA LYS A 746 30.21 -8.25 -32.03
C LYS A 746 30.80 -6.84 -31.94
N GLY A 747 31.88 -6.62 -31.20
CA GLY A 747 32.53 -5.30 -31.13
C GLY A 747 31.81 -4.26 -30.26
N TRP A 748 31.02 -4.69 -29.26
CA TRP A 748 30.20 -3.80 -28.42
C TRP A 748 30.66 -3.70 -26.95
N ASP A 749 31.76 -4.34 -26.57
CA ASP A 749 32.26 -4.30 -25.19
C ASP A 749 33.22 -3.13 -24.96
N LEU A 750 32.66 -2.05 -24.41
CA LEU A 750 33.41 -0.85 -24.07
C LEU A 750 34.23 -1.01 -22.78
N GLN A 751 33.78 -1.85 -21.84
CA GLN A 751 34.30 -1.82 -20.47
C GLN A 751 35.74 -2.30 -20.39
N VAL A 752 36.00 -3.54 -20.85
CA VAL A 752 37.37 -4.07 -20.79
C VAL A 752 38.29 -3.38 -21.79
N ASP A 753 37.76 -2.90 -22.93
CA ASP A 753 38.54 -2.11 -23.87
C ASP A 753 39.03 -0.79 -23.28
N LEU A 754 38.20 -0.10 -22.49
CA LEU A 754 38.63 1.09 -21.74
C LEU A 754 39.74 0.76 -20.73
N TYR A 755 39.66 -0.37 -20.04
CA TYR A 755 40.67 -0.73 -19.05
C TYR A 755 42.07 -0.87 -19.64
N ARG A 756 42.22 -1.48 -20.83
CA ARG A 756 43.53 -1.57 -21.50
C ARG A 756 44.02 -0.26 -22.13
N ARG A 757 43.14 0.73 -22.31
CA ARG A 757 43.50 2.07 -22.82
C ARG A 757 43.88 3.05 -21.71
N MET A 758 43.47 2.78 -20.48
CA MET A 758 43.77 3.60 -19.31
C MET A 758 45.09 3.16 -18.65
N GLY A 759 45.73 4.08 -17.92
CA GLY A 759 46.93 3.83 -17.16
C GLY A 759 46.74 4.04 -15.65
N VAL A 760 47.72 3.64 -14.86
CA VAL A 760 47.76 3.91 -13.42
C VAL A 760 48.42 5.26 -13.19
N ARG A 761 47.82 6.10 -12.35
CA ARG A 761 48.40 7.39 -12.00
C ARG A 761 49.34 7.24 -10.81
N LEU A 762 50.61 7.56 -11.02
CA LEU A 762 51.62 7.58 -9.96
C LEU A 762 51.79 8.98 -9.37
N ASP A 763 51.94 9.04 -8.04
CA ASP A 763 52.32 10.23 -7.28
C ASP A 763 53.31 9.86 -6.16
N GLU A 764 53.86 10.87 -5.47
CA GLU A 764 54.84 10.67 -4.38
C GLU A 764 54.30 9.87 -3.18
N ARG A 765 52.98 9.61 -3.13
CA ARG A 765 52.29 8.88 -2.05
C ARG A 765 51.81 7.50 -2.49
N SER A 766 52.09 7.10 -3.73
CA SER A 766 51.66 5.81 -4.27
C SER A 766 52.35 4.67 -3.53
N SER A 767 51.59 3.64 -3.13
CA SER A 767 52.13 2.48 -2.44
C SER A 767 52.98 1.62 -3.36
N GLU A 768 53.86 0.79 -2.80
CA GLU A 768 54.68 -0.17 -3.56
C GLU A 768 53.82 -1.06 -4.48
N ASP A 769 52.62 -1.44 -4.02
CA ASP A 769 51.66 -2.22 -4.82
C ASP A 769 51.19 -1.45 -6.08
N VAL A 770 50.88 -0.15 -5.95
CA VAL A 770 50.45 0.69 -7.08
C VAL A 770 51.59 0.89 -8.07
N VAL A 771 52.82 1.08 -7.58
CA VAL A 771 54.03 1.16 -8.41
C VAL A 771 54.21 -0.13 -9.21
N ARG A 772 54.07 -1.28 -8.56
CA ARG A 772 54.20 -2.60 -9.21
C ARG A 772 53.19 -2.82 -10.32
N ILE A 773 51.94 -2.38 -10.12
CA ILE A 773 50.88 -2.45 -11.13
C ILE A 773 51.23 -1.55 -12.32
N ALA A 774 51.66 -0.31 -12.06
CA ALA A 774 52.09 0.62 -13.10
C ALA A 774 53.27 0.06 -13.91
N GLU A 775 54.30 -0.49 -13.25
CA GLU A 775 55.44 -1.12 -13.91
C GLU A 775 55.04 -2.30 -14.79
N ALA A 776 54.06 -3.11 -14.37
CA ALA A 776 53.56 -4.23 -15.15
C ALA A 776 52.80 -3.80 -16.41
N LEU A 777 52.05 -2.69 -16.33
CA LEU A 777 51.31 -2.13 -17.48
C LEU A 777 52.22 -1.33 -18.42
N ASP A 778 53.01 -0.40 -17.88
CA ASP A 778 53.90 0.50 -18.63
C ASP A 778 55.14 -0.24 -19.18
N GLY A 779 55.55 -1.33 -18.53
CA GLY A 779 56.65 -2.18 -18.98
C GLY A 779 56.32 -3.00 -20.23
N TRP A 780 55.05 -3.05 -20.65
CA TRP A 780 54.62 -3.75 -21.84
C TRP A 780 54.50 -2.81 -23.04
N SER A 781 55.14 -3.15 -24.15
CA SER A 781 55.23 -2.27 -25.33
C SER A 781 53.97 -2.25 -26.22
N LYS A 782 53.04 -3.18 -26.00
CA LYS A 782 51.75 -3.29 -26.71
C LYS A 782 50.60 -2.98 -25.76
N LEU A 783 49.37 -2.93 -26.28
CA LEU A 783 48.19 -2.88 -25.42
C LEU A 783 48.12 -4.13 -24.52
N PRO A 784 47.81 -3.99 -23.22
CA PRO A 784 47.51 -5.11 -22.33
C PRO A 784 46.39 -5.99 -22.89
N ALA A 785 46.47 -7.29 -22.63
CA ALA A 785 45.35 -8.18 -22.86
C ALA A 785 44.26 -7.93 -21.81
N VAL A 786 43.04 -8.36 -22.11
CA VAL A 786 41.89 -8.19 -21.21
C VAL A 786 41.09 -9.47 -21.12
N ALA A 787 40.46 -9.69 -19.97
CA ALA A 787 39.59 -10.85 -19.80
C ALA A 787 38.36 -10.56 -18.92
N TYR A 788 37.31 -11.31 -19.17
CA TYR A 788 36.22 -11.50 -18.23
C TYR A 788 36.35 -12.85 -17.55
N HIS A 789 36.18 -12.91 -16.23
CA HIS A 789 35.91 -14.16 -15.52
C HIS A 789 34.47 -14.15 -15.01
N THR A 790 33.66 -15.06 -15.54
CA THR A 790 32.22 -15.12 -15.26
C THR A 790 31.91 -16.10 -14.14
N LEU A 791 31.39 -15.57 -13.03
CA LEU A 791 31.29 -16.32 -11.76
C LEU A 791 30.17 -17.38 -11.74
N ASN A 792 29.20 -17.35 -12.67
CA ASN A 792 28.11 -18.33 -12.68
C ASN A 792 28.49 -19.66 -13.34
N ASP A 793 29.34 -19.62 -14.35
CA ASP A 793 29.78 -20.79 -15.12
C ASP A 793 31.30 -21.02 -15.07
N GLY A 794 32.07 -20.10 -14.48
CA GLY A 794 33.52 -20.21 -14.28
C GLY A 794 34.35 -19.79 -15.50
N ASN A 795 33.73 -19.60 -16.66
CA ASN A 795 34.46 -19.38 -17.91
C ASN A 795 35.27 -18.07 -17.89
N VAL A 796 36.38 -18.09 -18.64
CA VAL A 796 37.27 -16.95 -18.81
C VAL A 796 37.35 -16.60 -20.29
N LEU A 797 36.87 -15.41 -20.65
CA LEU A 797 36.86 -14.89 -22.01
C LEU A 797 38.02 -13.92 -22.16
N LEU A 798 39.00 -14.21 -23.01
CA LEU A 798 40.24 -13.45 -23.11
C LEU A 798 40.41 -12.85 -24.51
N ASN A 799 40.85 -11.60 -24.61
CA ASN A 799 41.17 -10.91 -25.86
C ASN A 799 42.53 -10.20 -25.77
N GLY A 800 43.26 -10.14 -26.89
CA GLY A 800 44.59 -9.51 -26.98
C GLY A 800 45.77 -10.47 -26.84
N ILE A 801 45.53 -11.79 -26.93
CA ILE A 801 46.55 -12.84 -27.02
C ILE A 801 46.29 -13.66 -28.27
N ASP A 802 47.34 -13.86 -29.09
CA ASP A 802 47.24 -14.54 -30.39
C ASP A 802 47.17 -16.07 -30.25
N GLU A 803 47.94 -16.66 -29.33
CA GLU A 803 47.98 -18.11 -29.08
C GLU A 803 48.12 -18.38 -27.57
N LEU A 804 47.26 -19.25 -27.03
CA LEU A 804 47.28 -19.67 -25.63
C LEU A 804 46.86 -21.14 -25.52
N ASP A 805 47.67 -21.97 -24.87
CA ASP A 805 47.40 -23.41 -24.67
C ASP A 805 46.78 -23.65 -23.28
N SER A 806 45.48 -23.38 -23.15
CA SER A 806 44.69 -23.66 -21.94
C SER A 806 43.28 -24.09 -22.33
N ALA A 807 42.79 -25.17 -21.71
CA ALA A 807 41.43 -25.66 -21.92
C ALA A 807 40.39 -24.88 -21.09
N GLU A 808 40.87 -24.03 -20.19
CA GLU A 808 40.12 -23.29 -19.19
C GLU A 808 39.80 -21.85 -19.62
N VAL A 809 40.40 -21.38 -20.72
CA VAL A 809 40.24 -20.03 -21.26
C VAL A 809 39.75 -20.07 -22.70
N GLU A 810 38.79 -19.21 -23.03
CA GLU A 810 38.28 -19.01 -24.37
C GLU A 810 38.86 -17.73 -24.98
N LEU A 811 39.59 -17.85 -26.09
CA LEU A 811 40.11 -16.70 -26.83
C LEU A 811 39.03 -16.09 -27.72
N VAL A 812 38.86 -14.77 -27.63
CA VAL A 812 38.01 -13.97 -28.52
C VAL A 812 38.91 -13.12 -29.40
N ALA A 813 38.84 -13.32 -30.72
CA ALA A 813 39.60 -12.58 -31.71
C ALA A 813 38.90 -11.28 -32.14
N GLY A 814 39.64 -10.35 -32.74
CA GLY A 814 39.11 -9.11 -33.32
C GLY A 814 39.05 -7.91 -32.36
N ASP A 815 38.55 -6.79 -32.86
CA ASP A 815 38.28 -5.58 -32.06
C ASP A 815 36.96 -5.76 -31.31
N ILE A 816 37.02 -5.71 -29.98
CA ILE A 816 35.88 -5.96 -29.10
C ILE A 816 35.03 -4.72 -28.84
N ALA A 817 35.44 -3.53 -29.29
CA ALA A 817 34.79 -2.26 -28.95
C ALA A 817 34.53 -1.31 -30.14
N GLU A 818 34.84 -1.72 -31.38
CA GLU A 818 34.71 -0.89 -32.59
C GLU A 818 33.36 -0.17 -32.68
N HIS A 819 32.25 -0.91 -32.62
CA HIS A 819 30.89 -0.34 -32.74
C HIS A 819 30.52 0.51 -31.52
N ALA A 820 30.92 0.10 -30.32
CA ALA A 820 30.66 0.85 -29.10
C ALA A 820 31.38 2.21 -29.09
N LEU A 821 32.65 2.26 -29.51
CA LEU A 821 33.43 3.49 -29.59
C LEU A 821 32.88 4.46 -30.64
N ALA A 822 32.45 3.93 -31.80
CA ALA A 822 31.80 4.74 -32.83
C ALA A 822 30.52 5.42 -32.30
N LEU A 823 29.66 4.67 -31.61
CA LEU A 823 28.43 5.23 -31.05
C LEU A 823 28.70 6.20 -29.89
N ILE A 824 29.64 5.91 -28.99
CA ILE A 824 30.02 6.86 -27.92
C ILE A 824 30.55 8.17 -28.51
N SER A 825 31.39 8.11 -29.56
CA SER A 825 31.90 9.32 -30.21
C SER A 825 30.74 10.19 -30.72
N ALA A 826 29.78 9.59 -31.44
CA ALA A 826 28.62 10.31 -31.94
C ALA A 826 27.77 10.92 -30.82
N ARG A 827 27.55 10.17 -29.73
CA ARG A 827 26.79 10.65 -28.56
C ARG A 827 27.54 11.77 -27.82
N PHE A 828 28.86 11.70 -27.70
CA PHE A 828 29.67 12.77 -27.12
C PHE A 828 29.54 14.07 -27.92
N ASP A 829 29.60 13.99 -29.25
CA ASP A 829 29.45 15.15 -30.12
C ASP A 829 28.04 15.77 -30.00
N ALA A 830 26.99 14.92 -29.95
CA ALA A 830 25.62 15.36 -29.71
C ALA A 830 25.48 16.07 -28.35
N LEU A 831 25.96 15.45 -27.26
CA LEU A 831 25.87 16.02 -25.91
C LEU A 831 26.66 17.33 -25.76
N LYS A 832 27.86 17.43 -26.34
CA LYS A 832 28.66 18.67 -26.38
C LYS A 832 27.93 19.79 -27.11
N ALA A 833 27.16 19.46 -28.15
CA ALA A 833 26.32 20.40 -28.88
C ALA A 833 24.98 20.70 -28.20
N GLY A 834 24.73 20.18 -26.98
CA GLY A 834 23.47 20.35 -26.26
C GLY A 834 22.32 19.55 -26.84
N ARG A 835 22.59 18.50 -27.63
CA ARG A 835 21.57 17.66 -28.26
C ARG A 835 21.39 16.37 -27.47
N LEU A 836 20.16 16.11 -27.04
CA LEU A 836 19.74 14.88 -26.37
C LEU A 836 18.83 14.07 -27.29
N ASP A 837 19.37 13.02 -27.92
CA ASP A 837 18.57 12.13 -28.76
C ASP A 837 17.63 11.26 -27.91
N THR A 838 16.41 11.04 -28.40
CA THR A 838 15.39 10.24 -27.72
C THR A 838 15.41 8.79 -28.17
N ASN A 839 15.26 7.89 -27.20
CA ASN A 839 15.12 6.47 -27.43
C ASN A 839 13.83 6.14 -28.22
N THR A 840 13.81 4.96 -28.82
CA THR A 840 12.64 4.41 -29.55
C THR A 840 12.19 3.09 -28.93
N THR A 841 10.95 2.67 -29.20
CA THR A 841 10.43 1.35 -28.80
C THR A 841 11.18 0.17 -29.44
N ALA A 842 11.95 0.40 -30.51
CA ALA A 842 12.82 -0.61 -31.14
C ALA A 842 14.20 -0.78 -30.47
N ASP A 843 14.65 0.17 -29.64
CA ASP A 843 16.00 0.17 -29.06
C ASP A 843 16.28 -1.06 -28.20
N GLU A 844 15.29 -1.51 -27.42
CA GLU A 844 15.46 -2.66 -26.53
C GLU A 844 15.87 -3.91 -27.31
N LYS A 845 15.13 -4.21 -28.39
CA LYS A 845 15.41 -5.37 -29.26
C LYS A 845 16.75 -5.24 -29.95
N PHE A 846 17.11 -4.03 -30.41
CA PHE A 846 18.40 -3.76 -31.04
C PHE A 846 19.56 -4.04 -30.07
N PHE A 847 19.56 -3.41 -28.90
CA PHE A 847 20.68 -3.56 -27.94
C PHE A 847 20.80 -4.99 -27.41
N GLN A 848 19.68 -5.69 -27.19
CA GLN A 848 19.72 -7.10 -26.75
C GLN A 848 20.25 -8.04 -27.86
N ARG A 849 19.76 -7.90 -29.10
CA ARG A 849 20.08 -8.87 -30.18
C ARG A 849 21.34 -8.51 -30.95
N SER A 850 21.48 -7.25 -31.36
CA SER A 850 22.58 -6.79 -32.21
C SER A 850 23.81 -6.41 -31.40
N ALA A 851 23.66 -5.86 -30.19
CA ALA A 851 24.79 -5.46 -29.35
C ALA A 851 25.12 -6.43 -28.19
N ALA A 852 24.21 -7.35 -27.85
CA ALA A 852 24.32 -8.18 -26.64
C ALA A 852 24.58 -7.34 -25.35
N LEU A 853 24.03 -6.13 -25.32
CA LEU A 853 24.06 -5.20 -24.20
C LEU A 853 22.86 -5.43 -23.28
N GLY A 854 23.05 -5.18 -21.98
CA GLY A 854 21.93 -5.14 -21.05
C GLY A 854 21.14 -3.84 -21.25
N THR A 855 19.82 -3.93 -21.27
CA THR A 855 18.93 -2.78 -21.51
C THR A 855 18.37 -2.15 -20.23
N TYR A 856 18.97 -2.45 -19.06
CA TYR A 856 18.52 -1.94 -17.77
C TYR A 856 18.40 -0.41 -17.73
N ALA A 857 19.24 0.30 -18.50
CA ALA A 857 19.16 1.75 -18.62
C ALA A 857 17.82 2.25 -19.17
N LEU A 858 17.05 1.44 -19.91
CA LEU A 858 15.71 1.80 -20.38
C LEU A 858 14.64 1.68 -19.28
N ASP A 859 14.93 0.86 -18.25
CA ASP A 859 14.05 0.58 -17.11
C ASP A 859 14.44 1.39 -15.86
N ASP A 860 15.54 2.14 -15.91
CA ASP A 860 16.08 2.94 -14.80
C ASP A 860 15.07 3.99 -14.28
N SER A 861 14.12 4.43 -15.10
CA SER A 861 13.08 5.39 -14.71
C SER A 861 11.84 5.29 -15.62
N PRO A 862 10.62 5.40 -15.08
CA PRO A 862 9.40 5.47 -15.89
C PRO A 862 9.39 6.68 -16.83
N LEU A 863 10.16 7.73 -16.53
CA LEU A 863 10.34 8.87 -17.44
C LEU A 863 11.01 8.46 -18.75
N ILE A 864 11.83 7.42 -18.77
CA ILE A 864 12.51 7.02 -19.99
C ILE A 864 11.48 6.45 -20.97
N ALA A 865 10.63 5.53 -20.51
CA ALA A 865 9.51 5.00 -21.28
C ALA A 865 8.54 6.10 -21.75
N ALA A 866 8.20 7.06 -20.89
CA ALA A 866 7.31 8.17 -21.25
C ALA A 866 7.90 9.12 -22.32
N PHE A 867 9.23 9.13 -22.47
CA PHE A 867 9.96 9.93 -23.46
C PHE A 867 10.57 9.06 -24.58
N MET A 868 10.10 7.81 -24.73
CA MET A 868 10.38 7.01 -25.92
C MET A 868 9.43 7.37 -27.05
N ARG A 869 9.96 7.37 -28.26
CA ARG A 869 9.15 7.46 -29.48
C ARG A 869 8.69 6.08 -29.90
N ASP A 870 7.44 5.98 -30.34
CA ASP A 870 6.97 4.77 -31.01
C ASP A 870 7.53 4.74 -32.44
N ASP A 871 8.54 3.90 -32.66
CA ASP A 871 9.23 3.76 -33.94
C ASP A 871 9.74 2.31 -34.09
N ILE A 872 9.63 1.77 -35.29
CA ILE A 872 10.10 0.42 -35.61
C ILE A 872 11.62 0.36 -35.82
N ASN A 873 12.25 1.51 -36.04
CA ASN A 873 13.70 1.61 -36.22
C ASN A 873 14.37 2.05 -34.91
N PRO A 874 15.54 1.49 -34.57
CA PRO A 874 16.29 1.92 -33.40
C PRO A 874 16.73 3.39 -33.53
N SER A 875 16.93 4.06 -32.40
CA SER A 875 17.47 5.42 -32.31
C SER A 875 18.93 5.51 -32.78
N VAL A 876 19.58 4.36 -32.95
CA VAL A 876 20.96 4.24 -33.40
C VAL A 876 21.00 4.13 -34.92
N ALA A 877 21.64 5.10 -35.58
CA ALA A 877 22.03 4.98 -36.98
C ALA A 877 23.44 4.39 -37.05
N LEU A 878 23.55 3.08 -37.24
CA LEU A 878 24.80 2.50 -37.74
C LEU A 878 24.68 2.40 -39.25
N VAL A 879 25.75 2.76 -39.95
CA VAL A 879 25.85 2.53 -41.38
C VAL A 879 25.74 1.03 -41.58
N ASP A 880 24.68 0.58 -42.25
CA ASP A 880 24.53 -0.83 -42.62
C ASP A 880 25.80 -1.27 -43.35
N ASN A 881 26.56 -2.18 -42.75
CA ASN A 881 27.26 -3.16 -43.56
C ASN A 881 26.18 -4.14 -44.02
N GLU A 882 25.53 -3.80 -45.13
CA GLU A 882 24.87 -4.77 -45.99
C GLU A 882 25.94 -5.77 -46.46
N ASP A 883 26.22 -6.78 -45.66
CA ASP A 883 26.70 -8.12 -46.05
C ASP A 883 27.04 -8.92 -44.77
N ASP A 884 26.07 -9.69 -44.28
CA ASP A 884 26.29 -11.02 -43.65
C ASP A 884 24.99 -11.85 -43.67
#